data_AF-A0A6P7GAN0-F1
#
_entry.id   AF-A0A6P7GAN0-F1
#
_cell.length_a   1.000
_cell.length_b   1.000
_cell.length_c   1.000
_cell.angle_alpha   90.00
_cell.angle_beta   90.00
_cell.angle_gamma   90.00
#
_symmetry.space_group_name_H-M   'P 1'
#
loop_
_entity.id
_entity.type
_entity.pdbx_description
1 polymer ?
#
loop_
_entity_poly.entity_id
_entity_poly.type
_entity_poly.pdbx_seq_one_letter_code
_entity_poly.pdbx_strand_id
1 'polypeptide(L)'
;MENDVGEWDVRDGFSRYNQLILSTNRSNIMGVNLNISYVVTNNDTFNHLEDFRDRHIDPISKVNWFVMRNLLLLLNGTSTPIFQSTWGYRDGNTSRYTGMVGDLKSGEAEIGGTAAFFTIDRIDIIEYIAPSAPTHIRFLFRAPPLSYVSNVFTLPFDSYVWYCCFGLIPLVFIAVYIIVKWEWYDPVFKETVAETHSNTIMPLRPGFFDVLVMELGAITQQGTDTEPKSVSGRIATVFTFIAFMFLYTAYAANIVAILQSTTESIKTLEDLLHSRISLGVEDIVYAHYYFQTAEEPVRKAIYHQKVAPKGQKANFMDIYEGISKVQKGFFAFHVELSSGYKVIADTFQENEKCGLKTIEFMNMLEPWVSIRKRSAYKEVIKVGLRKILEVGVQRRDVNRFYSNKPVCQNKGSNFGSAGLVDCYAAFLIYGIGIIFSVFLMVIEILVQKRLRKRKSSAQSDVYVSPVEEYAQFSARLSFLFFFFLVFIIVKWEWKDPVFKLKVEETHSNSITPLRPGLFDILVMELGAITQQGSDTEPKSNAGRAAIVFTFIAFMFLYTAYSANIVALLQSTTESIKTLEDLLHSRINLGVEDIVYAHYYFKTADEPTRKAIYQQKVAPKGQKPNFFTKEEGIARVQKEFFGFHIELSTGYKVIADTFNENEKCGLKEIEFIKLLEPWLSIKKNSAYKEVIKVGLRKILESGLQRRNTNRLYLKKPVCHSKGSNFGSAGIIDCYAAFLIFGIGIVLSILFCLAELIVQHKFQK
;
A
#
# COMPACT_ATOMS: atom_id res chain seq x y z
N MET A 1 -35.32 -51.53 33.02
CA MET A 1 -36.29 -50.40 33.04
C MET A 1 -35.88 -49.27 32.11
N GLU A 2 -34.82 -48.48 32.37
CA GLU A 2 -34.46 -47.32 31.51
C GLU A 2 -33.98 -47.64 30.08
N ASN A 3 -33.68 -48.90 29.75
CA ASN A 3 -33.14 -49.32 28.46
C ASN A 3 -33.93 -50.45 27.78
N ASP A 4 -35.12 -50.79 28.28
CA ASP A 4 -35.89 -51.90 27.73
C ASP A 4 -36.57 -51.45 26.44
N VAL A 5 -36.16 -52.04 25.31
CA VAL A 5 -36.60 -51.65 23.95
C VAL A 5 -38.08 -51.95 23.73
N GLY A 6 -38.61 -52.96 24.42
CA GLY A 6 -40.02 -53.26 24.47
C GLY A 6 -40.37 -54.39 25.42
N GLU A 7 -41.66 -54.57 25.64
CA GLU A 7 -42.25 -55.62 26.47
C GLU A 7 -42.91 -56.67 25.55
N TRP A 8 -42.84 -57.95 25.92
CA TRP A 8 -43.44 -59.07 25.17
C TRP A 8 -44.19 -59.99 26.13
N ASP A 9 -45.46 -60.27 25.81
CA ASP A 9 -46.35 -61.15 26.55
C ASP A 9 -46.69 -62.38 25.70
N VAL A 10 -46.92 -63.52 26.35
CA VAL A 10 -47.32 -64.79 25.73
C VAL A 10 -48.72 -64.69 25.11
N ARG A 11 -49.60 -63.80 25.60
CA ARG A 11 -50.97 -63.62 25.11
C ARG A 11 -51.08 -62.61 23.97
N ASP A 12 -50.54 -61.41 24.19
CA ASP A 12 -50.73 -60.27 23.28
C ASP A 12 -49.52 -60.05 22.34
N GLY A 13 -48.45 -60.85 22.50
CA GLY A 13 -47.23 -60.73 21.72
C GLY A 13 -46.41 -59.52 22.13
N PHE A 14 -45.82 -58.82 21.16
CA PHE A 14 -45.00 -57.63 21.41
C PHE A 14 -45.90 -56.42 21.75
N SER A 15 -46.05 -56.14 23.04
CA SER A 15 -47.09 -55.25 23.56
C SER A 15 -46.70 -53.76 23.56
N ARG A 16 -45.39 -53.45 23.57
CA ARG A 16 -44.91 -52.07 23.73
C ARG A 16 -43.58 -51.83 23.03
N TYR A 17 -43.53 -50.88 22.09
CA TYR A 17 -42.26 -50.33 21.57
C TYR A 17 -41.88 -49.06 22.32
N ASN A 18 -40.71 -49.03 22.95
CA ASN A 18 -40.17 -47.79 23.50
C ASN A 18 -39.49 -46.97 22.37
N GLN A 19 -40.12 -45.87 21.94
CA GLN A 19 -39.51 -44.90 21.01
C GLN A 19 -38.38 -44.10 21.69
N LEU A 20 -37.25 -44.78 21.96
CA LEU A 20 -36.06 -44.17 22.51
C LEU A 20 -35.40 -43.23 21.48
N ILE A 21 -35.26 -41.95 21.85
CA ILE A 21 -34.39 -41.03 21.12
C ILE A 21 -32.94 -41.48 21.36
N LEU A 22 -32.41 -42.24 20.39
CA LEU A 22 -31.11 -42.93 20.48
C LEU A 22 -29.95 -42.03 20.91
N SER A 23 -29.97 -40.75 20.53
CA SER A 23 -28.92 -39.76 20.87
C SER A 23 -29.04 -39.17 22.28
N THR A 24 -30.18 -39.31 22.96
CA THR A 24 -30.38 -38.81 24.33
C THR A 24 -29.92 -39.84 25.36
N ASN A 25 -30.30 -41.10 25.17
CA ASN A 25 -29.98 -42.18 26.11
C ASN A 25 -28.50 -42.65 25.96
N ARG A 26 -27.99 -42.79 24.72
CA ARG A 26 -26.57 -43.11 24.45
C ARG A 26 -25.61 -41.91 24.68
N SER A 27 -25.79 -41.17 25.76
CA SER A 27 -24.86 -40.12 26.20
C SER A 27 -23.57 -40.68 26.82
N ASN A 28 -23.59 -41.96 27.22
CA ASN A 28 -22.47 -42.71 27.79
C ASN A 28 -22.28 -44.00 26.97
N ILE A 29 -21.04 -44.30 26.54
CA ILE A 29 -20.68 -45.54 25.81
C ILE A 29 -20.01 -46.59 26.71
N MET A 30 -20.14 -46.44 28.03
CA MET A 30 -19.84 -47.45 29.06
C MET A 30 -18.44 -48.06 28.97
N GLY A 31 -17.43 -47.24 28.68
CA GLY A 31 -16.03 -47.67 28.61
C GLY A 31 -15.63 -48.40 27.32
N VAL A 32 -16.54 -48.56 26.35
CA VAL A 32 -16.25 -49.16 25.03
C VAL A 32 -14.98 -48.57 24.43
N ASN A 33 -14.09 -49.46 24.00
CA ASN A 33 -12.85 -49.11 23.32
C ASN A 33 -13.09 -48.98 21.81
N LEU A 34 -12.77 -47.81 21.24
CA LEU A 34 -12.92 -47.53 19.82
C LEU A 34 -11.55 -47.41 19.14
N ASN A 35 -11.33 -48.16 18.06
CA ASN A 35 -10.15 -47.97 17.22
C ASN A 35 -10.28 -46.65 16.44
N ILE A 36 -9.30 -45.75 16.59
CA ILE A 36 -9.27 -44.44 15.93
C ILE A 36 -7.97 -44.32 15.12
N SER A 37 -8.10 -44.18 13.80
CA SER A 37 -6.94 -43.99 12.91
C SER A 37 -6.60 -42.51 12.76
N TYR A 38 -5.38 -42.11 13.12
CA TYR A 38 -4.83 -40.77 12.93
C TYR A 38 -3.82 -40.77 11.78
N VAL A 39 -3.73 -39.65 11.07
CA VAL A 39 -2.70 -39.43 10.05
C VAL A 39 -1.55 -38.64 10.66
N VAL A 40 -0.32 -39.13 10.54
CA VAL A 40 0.91 -38.47 10.98
C VAL A 40 1.86 -38.42 9.80
N THR A 41 2.29 -37.21 9.40
CA THR A 41 3.14 -37.03 8.21
C THR A 41 4.63 -36.92 8.58
N ASN A 42 4.95 -36.41 9.77
CA ASN A 42 6.30 -36.36 10.30
C ASN A 42 6.42 -37.25 11.57
N ASN A 43 7.43 -38.11 11.64
CA ASN A 43 7.71 -38.95 12.80
C ASN A 43 7.94 -38.15 14.10
N ASP A 44 8.45 -36.91 14.02
CA ASP A 44 8.61 -36.06 15.20
C ASP A 44 7.27 -35.76 15.89
N THR A 45 6.14 -35.83 15.17
CA THR A 45 4.78 -35.69 15.73
C THR A 45 4.56 -36.57 16.96
N PHE A 46 5.09 -37.80 16.98
CA PHE A 46 4.99 -38.69 18.14
C PHE A 46 5.64 -38.14 19.42
N ASN A 47 6.78 -37.43 19.30
CA ASN A 47 7.51 -36.87 20.44
C ASN A 47 6.79 -35.68 21.10
N HIS A 48 5.87 -35.04 20.37
CA HIS A 48 5.25 -33.76 20.76
C HIS A 48 3.77 -33.65 20.35
N LEU A 49 3.05 -34.78 20.41
CA LEU A 49 1.62 -34.87 20.06
C LEU A 49 0.73 -34.09 21.05
N GLU A 50 1.12 -34.04 22.33
CA GLU A 50 0.39 -33.33 23.38
C GLU A 50 1.02 -31.98 23.81
N ASP A 51 2.14 -31.56 23.20
CA ASP A 51 2.85 -30.32 23.56
C ASP A 51 2.58 -29.17 22.55
N PHE A 52 2.71 -27.93 23.02
CA PHE A 52 2.42 -26.69 22.30
C PHE A 52 3.69 -25.98 21.79
N ARG A 53 4.85 -26.65 21.74
CA ARG A 53 6.09 -26.12 21.15
C ARG A 53 5.95 -25.98 19.63
N ASP A 54 6.14 -27.07 18.92
CA ASP A 54 6.19 -27.13 17.46
C ASP A 54 4.78 -27.36 16.89
N ARG A 55 4.02 -26.26 16.91
CA ARG A 55 2.60 -26.25 16.51
C ARG A 55 2.38 -26.25 14.99
N HIS A 56 3.44 -26.04 14.22
CA HIS A 56 3.46 -26.09 12.75
C HIS A 56 3.63 -27.49 12.18
N ILE A 57 3.98 -28.48 13.00
CA ILE A 57 4.12 -29.88 12.57
C ILE A 57 2.79 -30.62 12.85
N ASP A 58 2.20 -31.21 11.81
CA ASP A 58 0.89 -31.90 11.83
C ASP A 58 -0.24 -31.16 12.61
N PRO A 59 -0.48 -29.84 12.41
CA PRO A 59 -1.40 -29.05 13.23
C PRO A 59 -2.84 -29.59 13.25
N ILE A 60 -3.31 -30.10 12.11
CA ILE A 60 -4.64 -30.72 11.98
C ILE A 60 -4.76 -31.97 12.86
N SER A 61 -3.76 -32.84 12.85
CA SER A 61 -3.76 -34.09 13.65
C SER A 61 -3.58 -33.81 15.14
N LYS A 62 -2.75 -32.83 15.51
CA LYS A 62 -2.62 -32.38 16.90
C LYS A 62 -3.94 -31.81 17.44
N VAL A 63 -4.60 -30.89 16.72
CA VAL A 63 -5.95 -30.41 17.13
C VAL A 63 -6.94 -31.55 17.24
N ASN A 64 -6.97 -32.44 16.25
CA ASN A 64 -7.90 -33.57 16.23
C ASN A 64 -7.69 -34.56 17.38
N TRP A 65 -6.44 -34.81 17.80
CA TRP A 65 -6.12 -35.64 18.97
C TRP A 65 -6.80 -35.10 20.24
N PHE A 66 -6.69 -33.79 20.50
CA PHE A 66 -7.38 -33.15 21.63
C PHE A 66 -8.91 -33.17 21.48
N VAL A 67 -9.45 -32.95 20.27
CA VAL A 67 -10.90 -33.04 20.01
C VAL A 67 -11.45 -34.45 20.26
N MET A 68 -10.74 -35.50 19.83
CA MET A 68 -11.13 -36.90 20.09
C MET A 68 -10.99 -37.27 21.57
N ARG A 69 -9.91 -36.86 22.24
CA ARG A 69 -9.74 -37.05 23.69
C ARG A 69 -10.86 -36.39 24.49
N ASN A 70 -11.23 -35.16 24.14
CA ASN A 70 -12.37 -34.45 24.73
C ASN A 70 -13.71 -35.15 24.45
N LEU A 71 -13.88 -35.75 23.26
CA LEU A 71 -15.08 -36.53 22.92
C LEU A 71 -15.19 -37.83 23.73
N LEU A 72 -14.09 -38.57 23.89
CA LEU A 72 -14.06 -39.83 24.64
C LEU A 72 -14.33 -39.59 26.14
N LEU A 73 -13.83 -38.48 26.69
CA LEU A 73 -14.17 -38.03 28.04
C LEU A 73 -15.65 -37.63 28.16
N LEU A 74 -16.21 -36.94 27.16
CA LEU A 74 -17.63 -36.56 27.14
C LEU A 74 -18.57 -37.77 27.04
N LEU A 75 -18.16 -38.83 26.34
CA LEU A 75 -18.94 -40.05 26.13
C LEU A 75 -18.61 -41.17 27.12
N ASN A 76 -17.61 -41.01 28.00
CA ASN A 76 -17.08 -42.07 28.87
C ASN A 76 -16.74 -43.36 28.08
N GLY A 77 -15.77 -43.25 27.17
CA GLY A 77 -15.22 -44.35 26.38
C GLY A 77 -13.70 -44.33 26.34
N THR A 78 -13.10 -45.38 25.77
CA THR A 78 -11.66 -45.52 25.58
C THR A 78 -11.30 -45.59 24.10
N SER A 79 -10.02 -45.42 23.74
CA SER A 79 -9.58 -45.57 22.35
C SER A 79 -8.20 -46.16 22.20
N THR A 80 -8.07 -47.08 21.26
CA THR A 80 -6.81 -47.59 20.72
C THR A 80 -6.43 -46.79 19.47
N PRO A 81 -5.36 -45.97 19.51
CA PRO A 81 -4.93 -45.19 18.36
C PRO A 81 -4.20 -46.08 17.34
N ILE A 82 -4.58 -45.95 16.08
CA ILE A 82 -3.86 -46.47 14.91
C ILE A 82 -3.20 -45.25 14.24
N PHE A 83 -1.97 -45.39 13.75
CA PHE A 83 -1.23 -44.30 13.10
C PHE A 83 -0.88 -44.68 11.67
N GLN A 84 -1.26 -43.81 10.73
CA GLN A 84 -1.08 -43.98 9.29
C GLN A 84 -0.28 -42.80 8.71
N SER A 85 0.55 -43.05 7.70
CA SER A 85 1.30 -41.99 7.01
C SER A 85 0.47 -41.19 6.01
N THR A 86 -0.75 -41.65 5.68
CA THR A 86 -1.62 -41.00 4.69
C THR A 86 -3.10 -41.05 5.09
N TRP A 87 -3.87 -40.06 4.60
CA TRP A 87 -5.35 -40.08 4.65
C TRP A 87 -5.96 -41.27 3.90
N GLY A 88 -5.22 -41.90 2.99
CA GLY A 88 -5.69 -43.02 2.20
C GLY A 88 -6.23 -42.63 0.84
N TYR A 89 -5.74 -43.32 -0.19
CA TYR A 89 -6.07 -43.11 -1.59
C TYR A 89 -6.42 -44.45 -2.24
N ARG A 90 -7.22 -44.41 -3.31
CA ARG A 90 -7.54 -45.60 -4.09
C ARG A 90 -6.33 -46.00 -4.92
N ASP A 91 -5.80 -47.20 -4.67
CA ASP A 91 -4.83 -47.81 -5.59
C ASP A 91 -5.54 -48.21 -6.90
N GLY A 92 -4.98 -47.79 -8.03
CA GLY A 92 -5.50 -48.12 -9.36
C GLY A 92 -5.42 -49.61 -9.68
N ASN A 93 -4.43 -50.33 -9.15
CA ASN A 93 -4.19 -51.73 -9.47
C ASN A 93 -5.09 -52.68 -8.67
N THR A 94 -5.17 -52.51 -7.35
CA THR A 94 -5.95 -53.40 -6.46
C THR A 94 -7.36 -52.89 -6.15
N SER A 95 -7.69 -51.63 -6.47
CA SER A 95 -8.93 -50.94 -6.05
C SER A 95 -9.20 -50.95 -4.53
N ARG A 96 -8.18 -51.26 -3.72
CA ARG A 96 -8.18 -51.06 -2.28
C ARG A 96 -7.89 -49.58 -1.97
N TYR A 97 -8.25 -49.17 -0.76
CA TYR A 97 -7.86 -47.88 -0.21
C TYR A 97 -6.77 -48.14 0.83
N THR A 98 -5.72 -47.34 0.81
CA THR A 98 -4.65 -47.37 1.81
C THR A 98 -4.98 -46.45 3.00
N GLY A 99 -4.12 -46.41 4.03
CA GLY A 99 -4.16 -45.40 5.11
C GLY A 99 -5.49 -45.33 5.86
N MET A 100 -5.77 -44.19 6.49
CA MET A 100 -6.95 -43.99 7.36
C MET A 100 -8.30 -44.33 6.68
N VAL A 101 -8.47 -44.03 5.39
CA VAL A 101 -9.67 -44.40 4.63
C VAL A 101 -9.73 -45.90 4.30
N GLY A 102 -8.58 -46.56 4.20
CA GLY A 102 -8.46 -48.02 4.17
C GLY A 102 -8.98 -48.65 5.47
N ASP A 103 -8.45 -48.21 6.61
CA ASP A 103 -8.80 -48.73 7.95
C ASP A 103 -10.30 -48.60 8.25
N LEU A 104 -10.91 -47.48 7.84
CA LEU A 104 -12.35 -47.24 7.94
C LEU A 104 -13.19 -48.11 7.00
N LYS A 105 -12.62 -48.56 5.87
CA LYS A 105 -13.30 -49.41 4.87
C LYS A 105 -13.18 -50.89 5.21
N SER A 106 -12.03 -51.35 5.71
CA SER A 106 -11.87 -52.71 6.25
C SER A 106 -12.63 -52.88 7.57
N GLY A 107 -12.66 -51.83 8.40
CA GLY A 107 -13.22 -51.85 9.74
C GLY A 107 -12.20 -52.07 10.85
N GLU A 108 -10.91 -51.92 10.54
CA GLU A 108 -9.83 -51.86 11.51
C GLU A 108 -9.92 -50.59 12.36
N ALA A 109 -10.42 -49.49 11.80
CA ALA A 109 -10.80 -48.28 12.53
C ALA A 109 -12.32 -48.03 12.45
N GLU A 110 -12.89 -47.47 13.51
CA GLU A 110 -14.28 -47.00 13.53
C GLU A 110 -14.36 -45.49 13.23
N ILE A 111 -13.38 -44.71 13.70
CA ILE A 111 -13.30 -43.24 13.53
C ILE A 111 -12.00 -42.86 12.80
N GLY A 112 -12.10 -41.95 11.82
CA GLY A 112 -10.97 -41.23 11.26
C GLY A 112 -10.62 -40.09 12.20
N GLY A 113 -9.62 -40.33 13.05
CA GLY A 113 -9.15 -39.42 14.08
C GLY A 113 -8.73 -38.08 13.50
N THR A 114 -7.91 -38.08 12.44
CA THR A 114 -7.56 -36.86 11.68
C THR A 114 -8.66 -36.51 10.69
N ALA A 115 -9.04 -35.23 10.61
CA ALA A 115 -10.08 -34.79 9.69
C ALA A 115 -9.64 -34.88 8.23
N ALA A 116 -10.57 -35.26 7.35
CA ALA A 116 -10.36 -35.46 5.91
C ALA A 116 -11.20 -34.47 5.10
N PHE A 117 -10.68 -34.03 3.95
CA PHE A 117 -11.45 -33.30 2.96
C PHE A 117 -12.48 -34.22 2.28
N PHE A 118 -13.59 -33.61 1.82
CA PHE A 118 -14.58 -34.29 0.99
C PHE A 118 -14.01 -34.55 -0.42
N THR A 119 -14.09 -35.79 -0.88
CA THR A 119 -13.82 -36.18 -2.27
C THR A 119 -14.88 -37.18 -2.72
N ILE A 120 -15.23 -37.18 -4.02
CA ILE A 120 -16.39 -37.92 -4.55
C ILE A 120 -16.22 -39.43 -4.33
N ASP A 121 -15.00 -39.95 -4.54
CA ASP A 121 -14.61 -41.34 -4.32
C ASP A 121 -14.77 -41.82 -2.86
N ARG A 122 -14.59 -40.91 -1.89
CA ARG A 122 -14.67 -41.21 -0.46
C ARG A 122 -16.10 -41.22 0.08
N ILE A 123 -17.00 -40.38 -0.45
CA ILE A 123 -18.41 -40.30 -0.02
C ILE A 123 -19.11 -41.66 -0.15
N ASP A 124 -18.72 -42.49 -1.12
CA ASP A 124 -19.29 -43.82 -1.31
C ASP A 124 -18.80 -44.87 -0.31
N ILE A 125 -17.67 -44.67 0.37
CA ILE A 125 -17.06 -45.67 1.26
C ILE A 125 -16.98 -45.28 2.75
N ILE A 126 -16.97 -43.99 3.08
CA ILE A 126 -16.93 -43.46 4.45
C ILE A 126 -18.03 -42.41 4.67
N GLU A 127 -18.30 -42.05 5.92
CA GLU A 127 -19.23 -40.98 6.26
C GLU A 127 -18.54 -39.84 7.00
N TYR A 128 -18.89 -38.59 6.69
CA TYR A 128 -18.34 -37.39 7.33
C TYR A 128 -19.36 -36.82 8.31
N ILE A 129 -18.93 -36.46 9.53
CA ILE A 129 -19.86 -36.11 10.63
C ILE A 129 -19.75 -34.68 11.17
N ALA A 130 -18.54 -34.13 11.31
CA ALA A 130 -18.32 -32.77 11.81
C ALA A 130 -17.00 -32.15 11.35
N PRO A 131 -16.93 -30.84 11.06
CA PRO A 131 -15.68 -30.12 10.83
C PRO A 131 -14.84 -30.14 12.11
N SER A 132 -13.52 -30.30 11.99
CA SER A 132 -12.62 -30.36 13.15
C SER A 132 -11.67 -29.15 13.26
N ALA A 133 -11.00 -28.79 12.18
CA ALA A 133 -10.10 -27.63 12.14
C ALA A 133 -10.26 -26.85 10.81
N PRO A 134 -10.28 -25.51 10.85
CA PRO A 134 -10.27 -24.69 9.64
C PRO A 134 -8.86 -24.78 9.02
N THR A 135 -8.75 -25.44 7.87
CA THR A 135 -7.46 -25.65 7.19
C THR A 135 -7.41 -24.74 5.98
N HIS A 136 -6.50 -23.75 5.99
CA HIS A 136 -6.42 -22.72 4.97
C HIS A 136 -5.16 -22.93 4.12
N ILE A 137 -5.29 -23.69 3.04
CA ILE A 137 -4.18 -23.98 2.12
C ILE A 137 -4.23 -22.99 0.95
N ARG A 138 -3.20 -22.16 0.80
CA ARG A 138 -3.19 -21.05 -0.17
C ARG A 138 -1.79 -20.83 -0.75
N PHE A 139 -1.72 -20.25 -1.95
CA PHE A 139 -0.48 -19.66 -2.47
C PHE A 139 -0.15 -18.40 -1.68
N LEU A 140 1.01 -18.39 -1.02
CA LEU A 140 1.54 -17.32 -0.18
C LEU A 140 2.74 -16.68 -0.87
N PHE A 141 2.77 -15.35 -0.98
CA PHE A 141 3.83 -14.61 -1.68
C PHE A 141 4.02 -13.21 -1.11
N ARG A 142 5.18 -12.60 -1.40
CA ARG A 142 5.39 -11.15 -1.24
C ARG A 142 4.88 -10.44 -2.50
N ALA A 143 4.07 -9.39 -2.34
CA ALA A 143 3.62 -8.57 -3.46
C ALA A 143 4.83 -7.92 -4.18
N PRO A 144 4.88 -7.91 -5.53
CA PRO A 144 5.97 -7.28 -6.28
C PRO A 144 5.91 -5.74 -6.18
N PRO A 145 7.02 -5.04 -6.49
CA PRO A 145 7.02 -3.59 -6.64
C PRO A 145 6.27 -3.14 -7.91
N LEU A 146 5.74 -1.91 -7.91
CA LEU A 146 4.89 -1.42 -9.02
C LEU A 146 5.63 -1.27 -10.36
N SER A 147 6.91 -0.95 -10.32
CA SER A 147 7.84 -0.93 -11.45
C SER A 147 7.86 -2.21 -12.29
N TYR A 148 7.52 -3.35 -11.68
CA TYR A 148 7.53 -4.65 -12.36
C TYR A 148 6.29 -4.89 -13.25
N VAL A 149 5.23 -4.09 -13.05
CA VAL A 149 3.92 -4.28 -13.68
C VAL A 149 3.52 -3.10 -14.57
N SER A 150 3.93 -1.88 -14.21
CA SER A 150 3.58 -0.65 -14.95
C SER A 150 4.74 0.36 -14.96
N ASN A 151 4.71 1.30 -15.91
CA ASN A 151 5.71 2.35 -16.00
C ASN A 151 5.53 3.34 -14.83
N VAL A 152 6.47 3.33 -13.88
CA VAL A 152 6.46 4.20 -12.69
C VAL A 152 6.35 5.68 -13.07
N PHE A 153 7.02 6.10 -14.14
CA PHE A 153 7.20 7.52 -14.49
C PHE A 153 5.91 8.19 -15.02
N THR A 154 4.90 7.43 -15.47
CA THR A 154 3.61 7.99 -15.92
C THR A 154 2.56 8.12 -14.82
N LEU A 155 2.75 7.42 -13.69
CA LEU A 155 1.81 7.35 -12.57
C LEU A 155 1.83 8.49 -11.52
N PRO A 156 2.84 9.39 -11.41
CA PRO A 156 2.88 10.42 -10.35
C PRO A 156 1.72 11.41 -10.39
N PHE A 157 1.23 11.71 -11.60
CA PHE A 157 0.18 12.68 -11.88
C PHE A 157 -1.04 12.00 -12.49
N ASP A 158 -2.23 12.48 -12.13
CA ASP A 158 -3.47 12.10 -12.79
C ASP A 158 -3.49 12.60 -14.25
N SER A 159 -4.28 11.95 -15.10
CA SER A 159 -4.42 12.27 -16.53
C SER A 159 -4.80 13.74 -16.75
N TYR A 160 -5.66 14.30 -15.89
CA TYR A 160 -6.01 15.72 -15.92
C TYR A 160 -4.82 16.63 -15.62
N VAL A 161 -3.94 16.27 -14.69
CA VAL A 161 -2.73 17.05 -14.37
C VAL A 161 -1.72 16.94 -15.52
N TRP A 162 -1.58 15.77 -16.16
CA TRP A 162 -0.81 15.65 -17.40
C TRP A 162 -1.36 16.55 -18.52
N TYR A 163 -2.67 16.59 -18.75
CA TYR A 163 -3.27 17.51 -19.72
C TYR A 163 -3.03 18.99 -19.36
N CYS A 164 -3.09 19.36 -18.08
CA CYS A 164 -2.70 20.69 -17.63
C CYS A 164 -1.23 21.00 -17.93
N CYS A 165 -0.31 20.04 -17.77
CA CYS A 165 1.11 20.22 -18.11
C CYS A 165 1.32 20.39 -19.63
N PHE A 166 0.66 19.57 -20.45
CA PHE A 166 0.71 19.68 -21.91
C PHE A 166 0.05 20.95 -22.46
N GLY A 167 -0.83 21.60 -21.69
CA GLY A 167 -1.33 22.95 -21.99
C GLY A 167 -0.43 24.07 -21.46
N LEU A 168 0.15 23.89 -20.26
CA LEU A 168 0.99 24.88 -19.59
C LEU A 168 2.29 25.13 -20.36
N ILE A 169 3.02 24.08 -20.75
CA ILE A 169 4.34 24.21 -21.37
C ILE A 169 4.25 25.00 -22.69
N PRO A 170 3.41 24.66 -23.69
CA PRO A 170 3.27 25.49 -24.88
C PRO A 170 2.81 26.93 -24.61
N LEU A 171 2.09 27.19 -23.51
CA LEU A 171 1.67 28.53 -23.12
C LEU A 171 2.83 29.34 -22.51
N VAL A 172 3.68 28.71 -21.70
CA VAL A 172 4.97 29.27 -21.24
C VAL A 172 5.83 29.63 -22.45
N PHE A 173 6.09 28.66 -23.34
CA PHE A 173 6.85 28.84 -24.57
C PHE A 173 6.38 30.04 -25.39
N ILE A 174 5.07 30.12 -25.68
CA ILE A 174 4.49 31.20 -26.48
C ILE A 174 4.64 32.55 -25.76
N ALA A 175 4.43 32.62 -24.44
CA ALA A 175 4.59 33.86 -23.68
C ALA A 175 6.05 34.37 -23.70
N VAL A 176 7.02 33.50 -23.40
CA VAL A 176 8.44 33.85 -23.40
C VAL A 176 8.91 34.19 -24.83
N TYR A 177 8.51 33.42 -25.84
CA TYR A 177 8.85 33.68 -27.25
C TYR A 177 8.28 35.01 -27.74
N ILE A 178 7.07 35.41 -27.32
CA ILE A 178 6.51 36.73 -27.63
C ILE A 178 7.33 37.85 -26.96
N ILE A 179 7.70 37.70 -25.68
CA ILE A 179 8.50 38.70 -24.96
C ILE A 179 9.89 38.84 -25.60
N VAL A 180 10.61 37.74 -25.86
CA VAL A 180 11.92 37.77 -26.53
C VAL A 180 11.81 38.37 -27.94
N LYS A 181 10.78 38.02 -28.72
CA LYS A 181 10.55 38.61 -30.04
C LYS A 181 10.24 40.12 -29.96
N TRP A 182 9.64 40.59 -28.87
CA TRP A 182 9.40 42.01 -28.62
C TRP A 182 10.67 42.75 -28.17
N GLU A 183 11.50 42.16 -27.29
CA GLU A 183 12.83 42.68 -26.94
C GLU A 183 13.65 42.98 -28.21
N TRP A 184 13.70 42.02 -29.15
CA TRP A 184 14.43 42.18 -30.41
C TRP A 184 13.73 43.06 -31.47
N TYR A 185 12.52 43.57 -31.18
CA TYR A 185 11.81 44.54 -32.03
C TYR A 185 11.97 45.98 -31.56
N ASP A 186 12.15 46.20 -30.25
CA ASP A 186 12.39 47.53 -29.69
C ASP A 186 13.72 48.13 -30.20
N PRO A 187 13.71 49.30 -30.87
CA PRO A 187 14.94 49.96 -31.30
C PRO A 187 15.85 50.34 -30.13
N VAL A 188 15.32 50.68 -28.94
CA VAL A 188 16.12 51.09 -27.77
C VAL A 188 16.88 49.90 -27.19
N PHE A 189 16.23 48.74 -27.06
CA PHE A 189 16.89 47.48 -26.72
C PHE A 189 17.93 47.10 -27.78
N LYS A 190 17.61 47.24 -29.07
CA LYS A 190 18.52 46.93 -30.16
C LYS A 190 19.77 47.82 -30.20
N GLU A 191 19.64 49.11 -29.89
CA GLU A 191 20.77 50.04 -29.79
C GLU A 191 21.62 49.75 -28.55
N THR A 192 21.02 49.55 -27.37
CA THR A 192 21.77 49.20 -26.15
C THR A 192 22.48 47.84 -26.25
N VAL A 193 21.92 46.86 -26.98
CA VAL A 193 22.60 45.61 -27.34
C VAL A 193 23.72 45.86 -28.37
N ALA A 194 23.54 46.76 -29.34
CA ALA A 194 24.55 47.10 -30.33
C ALA A 194 25.75 47.91 -29.78
N GLU A 195 25.56 48.72 -28.73
CA GLU A 195 26.66 49.32 -27.97
C GLU A 195 27.37 48.27 -27.09
N THR A 196 26.59 47.38 -26.46
CA THR A 196 27.10 46.26 -25.64
C THR A 196 27.82 45.19 -26.49
N HIS A 197 27.64 45.18 -27.81
CA HIS A 197 28.37 44.30 -28.74
C HIS A 197 29.89 44.46 -28.69
N SER A 198 30.39 45.55 -28.09
CA SER A 198 31.80 45.73 -27.77
C SER A 198 32.35 44.67 -26.80
N ASN A 199 31.57 44.19 -25.81
CA ASN A 199 31.97 43.09 -24.93
C ASN A 199 30.85 42.45 -24.06
N THR A 200 31.04 41.17 -23.75
CA THR A 200 30.58 40.41 -22.55
C THR A 200 29.17 39.81 -22.36
N ILE A 201 28.09 40.13 -23.10
CA ILE A 201 26.79 39.41 -22.90
C ILE A 201 26.10 39.09 -24.23
N MET A 202 25.60 37.85 -24.39
CA MET A 202 24.64 37.49 -25.44
C MET A 202 23.20 37.50 -24.87
N PRO A 203 22.31 38.40 -25.31
CA PRO A 203 20.88 38.28 -25.00
C PRO A 203 20.27 37.06 -25.72
N LEU A 204 19.28 36.41 -25.10
CA LEU A 204 18.56 35.28 -25.68
C LEU A 204 17.99 35.66 -27.05
N ARG A 205 18.37 34.90 -28.08
CA ARG A 205 18.00 35.18 -29.47
C ARG A 205 16.53 34.82 -29.74
N PRO A 206 15.85 35.47 -30.69
CA PRO A 206 14.45 35.17 -31.04
C PRO A 206 14.33 33.92 -31.94
N GLY A 207 15.16 32.91 -31.70
CA GLY A 207 15.13 31.62 -32.39
C GLY A 207 14.23 30.64 -31.65
N PHE A 208 13.42 29.88 -32.40
CA PHE A 208 12.53 28.87 -31.86
C PHE A 208 13.27 27.85 -30.97
N PHE A 209 14.43 27.37 -31.42
CA PHE A 209 15.24 26.41 -30.66
C PHE A 209 15.96 27.04 -29.47
N ASP A 210 16.39 28.31 -29.56
CA ASP A 210 17.07 28.99 -28.45
C ASP A 210 16.12 29.14 -27.25
N VAL A 211 14.90 29.61 -27.49
CA VAL A 211 13.84 29.71 -26.46
C VAL A 211 13.37 28.33 -25.98
N LEU A 212 13.33 27.32 -26.85
CA LEU A 212 12.96 25.95 -26.47
C LEU A 212 14.03 25.30 -25.56
N VAL A 213 15.31 25.56 -25.80
CA VAL A 213 16.40 25.08 -24.92
C VAL A 213 16.35 25.80 -23.56
N MET A 214 16.06 27.10 -23.53
CA MET A 214 15.80 27.84 -22.28
C MET A 214 14.64 27.21 -21.47
N GLU A 215 13.52 26.92 -22.12
CA GLU A 215 12.37 26.30 -21.47
C GLU A 215 12.65 24.86 -21.01
N LEU A 216 13.34 24.05 -21.82
CA LEU A 216 13.74 22.71 -21.42
C LEU A 216 14.71 22.75 -20.22
N GLY A 217 15.66 23.69 -20.19
CA GLY A 217 16.53 23.94 -19.03
C GLY A 217 15.79 24.43 -17.78
N ALA A 218 14.64 25.10 -17.96
CA ALA A 218 13.74 25.46 -16.87
C ALA A 218 12.99 24.23 -16.30
N ILE A 219 12.52 23.34 -17.17
CA ILE A 219 11.80 22.10 -16.81
C ILE A 219 12.75 21.08 -16.16
N THR A 220 14.00 20.98 -16.61
CA THR A 220 15.01 20.07 -16.04
C THR A 220 15.77 20.64 -14.83
N GLN A 221 15.47 21.88 -14.43
CA GLN A 221 16.15 22.63 -13.35
C GLN A 221 17.65 22.90 -13.59
N GLN A 222 18.11 22.87 -14.84
CA GLN A 222 19.52 23.08 -15.19
C GLN A 222 19.86 24.56 -15.46
N GLY A 223 18.88 25.38 -15.85
CA GLY A 223 19.11 26.75 -16.33
C GLY A 223 19.73 26.78 -17.73
N THR A 224 20.08 27.98 -18.22
CA THR A 224 20.72 28.19 -19.54
C THR A 224 21.48 29.51 -19.60
N ASP A 225 22.64 29.50 -20.27
CA ASP A 225 23.61 30.58 -20.50
C ASP A 225 23.10 31.82 -21.29
N THR A 226 21.78 31.92 -21.50
CA THR A 226 21.12 33.01 -22.22
C THR A 226 19.73 33.25 -21.64
N GLU A 227 19.43 34.51 -21.32
CA GLU A 227 18.15 34.94 -20.71
C GLU A 227 17.55 36.14 -21.47
N PRO A 228 16.23 36.36 -21.38
CA PRO A 228 15.60 37.66 -21.67
C PRO A 228 16.18 38.74 -20.76
N LYS A 229 16.40 39.96 -21.26
CA LYS A 229 17.07 41.02 -20.48
C LYS A 229 16.19 42.22 -20.12
N SER A 230 14.98 42.35 -20.68
CA SER A 230 13.97 43.34 -20.24
C SER A 230 13.45 43.03 -18.82
N VAL A 231 12.82 44.01 -18.17
CA VAL A 231 12.21 43.80 -16.85
C VAL A 231 11.06 42.79 -16.96
N SER A 232 10.21 42.94 -17.97
CA SER A 232 9.09 42.04 -18.26
C SER A 232 9.53 40.59 -18.54
N GLY A 233 10.63 40.40 -19.27
CA GLY A 233 11.22 39.09 -19.56
C GLY A 233 11.84 38.42 -18.34
N ARG A 234 12.60 39.17 -17.52
CA ARG A 234 13.14 38.68 -16.24
C ARG A 234 12.03 38.26 -15.27
N ILE A 235 10.93 39.01 -15.21
CA ILE A 235 9.74 38.65 -14.40
C ILE A 235 9.12 37.34 -14.90
N ALA A 236 8.88 37.21 -16.21
CA ALA A 236 8.36 35.96 -16.79
C ALA A 236 9.28 34.75 -16.51
N THR A 237 10.59 34.95 -16.59
CA THR A 237 11.61 33.93 -16.30
C THR A 237 11.52 33.46 -14.84
N VAL A 238 11.52 34.39 -13.88
CA VAL A 238 11.39 34.09 -12.44
C VAL A 238 10.12 33.28 -12.13
N PHE A 239 8.96 33.71 -12.63
CA PHE A 239 7.70 33.01 -12.36
C PHE A 239 7.62 31.65 -13.08
N THR A 240 8.24 31.50 -14.25
CA THR A 240 8.38 30.22 -14.96
C THR A 240 9.23 29.24 -14.16
N PHE A 241 10.40 29.67 -13.67
CA PHE A 241 11.30 28.86 -12.87
C PHE A 241 10.65 28.39 -11.56
N ILE A 242 9.96 29.29 -10.84
CA ILE A 242 9.20 28.93 -9.62
C ILE A 242 8.09 27.90 -9.94
N ALA A 243 7.34 28.08 -11.04
CA ALA A 243 6.26 27.19 -11.43
C ALA A 243 6.76 25.77 -11.76
N PHE A 244 7.79 25.65 -12.59
CA PHE A 244 8.39 24.35 -12.92
C PHE A 244 9.12 23.73 -11.72
N MET A 245 9.70 24.51 -10.81
CA MET A 245 10.24 23.98 -9.55
C MET A 245 9.17 23.30 -8.68
N PHE A 246 7.99 23.90 -8.54
CA PHE A 246 6.87 23.25 -7.84
C PHE A 246 6.36 21.99 -8.56
N LEU A 247 6.28 22.01 -9.89
CA LEU A 247 5.86 20.84 -10.67
C LEU A 247 6.87 19.69 -10.56
N TYR A 248 8.17 19.98 -10.67
CA TYR A 248 9.26 19.01 -10.54
C TYR A 248 9.28 18.41 -9.13
N THR A 249 9.21 19.23 -8.07
CA THR A 249 9.21 18.72 -6.68
C THR A 249 8.01 17.84 -6.39
N ALA A 250 6.81 18.18 -6.88
CA ALA A 250 5.64 17.32 -6.77
C ALA A 250 5.81 16.00 -7.55
N TYR A 251 6.35 16.05 -8.77
CA TYR A 251 6.61 14.86 -9.59
C TYR A 251 7.62 13.91 -8.94
N ALA A 252 8.78 14.45 -8.54
CA ALA A 252 9.84 13.70 -7.86
C ALA A 252 9.37 13.10 -6.54
N ALA A 253 8.60 13.87 -5.74
CA ALA A 253 8.11 13.38 -4.46
C ALA A 253 7.15 12.17 -4.62
N ASN A 254 6.28 12.22 -5.62
CA ASN A 254 5.34 11.14 -5.91
C ASN A 254 6.05 9.91 -6.51
N ILE A 255 7.11 10.06 -7.32
CA ILE A 255 7.94 8.91 -7.76
C ILE A 255 8.50 8.15 -6.56
N VAL A 256 9.07 8.85 -5.57
CA VAL A 256 9.63 8.19 -4.37
C VAL A 256 8.54 7.45 -3.57
N ALA A 257 7.32 7.99 -3.52
CA ALA A 257 6.16 7.29 -2.94
C ALA A 257 5.75 6.03 -3.72
N ILE A 258 5.72 6.09 -5.05
CA ILE A 258 5.34 4.95 -5.89
C ILE A 258 6.40 3.83 -5.82
N LEU A 259 7.68 4.16 -5.85
CA LEU A 259 8.78 3.20 -5.75
C LEU A 259 8.79 2.41 -4.43
N GLN A 260 8.26 3.00 -3.37
CA GLN A 260 8.10 2.35 -2.06
C GLN A 260 6.77 1.57 -1.92
N SER A 261 5.93 1.55 -2.97
CA SER A 261 4.63 0.87 -2.97
C SER A 261 4.67 -0.51 -3.66
N THR A 262 3.91 -1.46 -3.10
CA THR A 262 3.77 -2.84 -3.63
C THR A 262 2.43 -3.03 -4.31
N THR A 263 2.35 -3.83 -5.38
CA THR A 263 1.15 -3.86 -6.23
C THR A 263 -0.08 -4.52 -5.60
N GLU A 264 -1.25 -4.03 -6.00
CA GLU A 264 -2.55 -4.68 -5.84
C GLU A 264 -2.90 -5.60 -7.03
N SER A 265 -2.01 -5.79 -8.01
CA SER A 265 -2.36 -6.29 -9.35
C SER A 265 -2.61 -7.80 -9.47
N ILE A 266 -2.25 -8.60 -8.46
CA ILE A 266 -2.43 -10.07 -8.48
C ILE A 266 -3.43 -10.42 -7.37
N LYS A 267 -4.67 -10.71 -7.75
CA LYS A 267 -5.79 -11.00 -6.83
C LYS A 267 -6.43 -12.37 -7.07
N THR A 268 -6.41 -12.85 -8.31
CA THR A 268 -7.01 -14.10 -8.76
C THR A 268 -5.97 -15.16 -9.09
N LEU A 269 -6.42 -16.40 -9.23
CA LEU A 269 -5.56 -17.52 -9.64
C LEU A 269 -5.09 -17.38 -11.11
N GLU A 270 -5.89 -16.70 -11.95
CA GLU A 270 -5.55 -16.40 -13.35
C GLU A 270 -4.44 -15.33 -13.44
N ASP A 271 -4.53 -14.28 -12.61
CA ASP A 271 -3.45 -13.28 -12.49
C ASP A 271 -2.13 -13.95 -12.09
N LEU A 272 -2.19 -14.93 -11.17
CA LEU A 272 -1.02 -15.66 -10.69
C LEU A 272 -0.42 -16.56 -11.79
N LEU A 273 -1.26 -17.21 -12.62
CA LEU A 273 -0.84 -18.00 -13.77
C LEU A 273 -0.09 -17.14 -14.81
N HIS A 274 -0.67 -16.01 -15.22
CA HIS A 274 -0.05 -15.09 -16.20
C HIS A 274 1.08 -14.23 -15.63
N SER A 275 1.18 -14.08 -14.30
CA SER A 275 2.30 -13.36 -13.68
C SER A 275 3.65 -14.01 -14.02
N ARG A 276 4.73 -13.22 -13.96
CA ARG A 276 6.10 -13.75 -14.06
C ARG A 276 6.60 -14.38 -12.75
N ILE A 277 5.75 -14.48 -11.72
CA ILE A 277 6.10 -15.13 -10.44
C ILE A 277 6.31 -16.63 -10.67
N SER A 278 7.32 -17.17 -10.00
CA SER A 278 7.64 -18.60 -9.98
C SER A 278 6.84 -19.30 -8.88
N LEU A 279 6.30 -20.49 -9.16
CA LEU A 279 5.42 -21.21 -8.21
C LEU A 279 6.10 -22.46 -7.68
N GLY A 280 5.83 -22.79 -6.42
CA GLY A 280 6.13 -24.09 -5.83
C GLY A 280 5.12 -24.49 -4.77
N VAL A 281 5.21 -25.73 -4.34
CA VAL A 281 4.23 -26.41 -3.49
C VAL A 281 4.95 -27.12 -2.35
N GLU A 282 4.36 -27.10 -1.16
CA GLU A 282 4.83 -27.87 -0.01
C GLU A 282 4.84 -29.39 -0.35
N ASP A 283 5.91 -30.11 -0.02
CA ASP A 283 6.07 -31.53 -0.36
C ASP A 283 5.28 -32.45 0.59
N ILE A 284 3.96 -32.41 0.43
CA ILE A 284 2.98 -33.06 1.31
C ILE A 284 2.00 -33.91 0.50
N VAL A 285 1.67 -35.10 1.03
CA VAL A 285 0.93 -36.17 0.34
C VAL A 285 -0.39 -35.69 -0.30
N TYR A 286 -1.14 -34.81 0.38
CA TYR A 286 -2.42 -34.33 -0.15
C TYR A 286 -2.27 -33.27 -1.25
N ALA A 287 -1.17 -32.51 -1.29
CA ALA A 287 -0.93 -31.55 -2.35
C ALA A 287 -0.61 -32.26 -3.67
N HIS A 288 0.23 -33.31 -3.65
CA HIS A 288 0.49 -34.15 -4.84
C HIS A 288 -0.81 -34.64 -5.48
N TYR A 289 -1.71 -35.23 -4.68
CA TYR A 289 -3.01 -35.71 -5.15
C TYR A 289 -3.86 -34.59 -5.80
N TYR A 290 -4.04 -33.45 -5.11
CA TYR A 290 -4.93 -32.40 -5.60
C TYR A 290 -4.38 -31.59 -6.77
N PHE A 291 -3.07 -31.40 -6.88
CA PHE A 291 -2.47 -30.79 -8.08
C PHE A 291 -2.54 -31.73 -9.30
N GLN A 292 -2.42 -33.05 -9.10
CA GLN A 292 -2.50 -34.04 -10.18
C GLN A 292 -3.95 -34.30 -10.65
N THR A 293 -4.93 -34.23 -9.76
CA THR A 293 -6.36 -34.51 -10.04
C THR A 293 -7.16 -33.23 -10.33
N ALA A 294 -6.50 -32.08 -10.53
CA ALA A 294 -7.17 -30.82 -10.86
C ALA A 294 -7.79 -30.84 -12.27
N GLU A 295 -9.11 -30.79 -12.36
CA GLU A 295 -9.84 -30.79 -13.64
C GLU A 295 -10.00 -29.41 -14.27
N GLU A 296 -10.19 -28.36 -13.45
CA GLU A 296 -10.43 -26.99 -13.92
C GLU A 296 -9.22 -26.44 -14.72
N PRO A 297 -9.45 -25.77 -15.87
CA PRO A 297 -8.39 -25.34 -16.77
C PRO A 297 -7.30 -24.48 -16.11
N VAL A 298 -7.65 -23.55 -15.22
CA VAL A 298 -6.69 -22.64 -14.56
C VAL A 298 -5.76 -23.42 -13.61
N ARG A 299 -6.35 -24.23 -12.72
CA ARG A 299 -5.60 -25.08 -11.78
C ARG A 299 -4.71 -26.09 -12.50
N LYS A 300 -5.23 -26.70 -13.57
CA LYS A 300 -4.51 -27.65 -14.44
C LYS A 300 -3.38 -26.99 -15.23
N ALA A 301 -3.58 -25.77 -15.71
CA ALA A 301 -2.53 -24.97 -16.35
C ALA A 301 -1.43 -24.61 -15.36
N ILE A 302 -1.76 -24.18 -14.13
CA ILE A 302 -0.78 -23.95 -13.06
C ILE A 302 0.06 -25.21 -12.80
N TYR A 303 -0.56 -26.39 -12.69
CA TYR A 303 0.19 -27.62 -12.50
C TYR A 303 1.16 -27.89 -13.67
N HIS A 304 0.67 -27.89 -14.91
CA HIS A 304 1.46 -28.28 -16.09
C HIS A 304 2.40 -27.19 -16.66
N GLN A 305 2.24 -25.91 -16.29
CA GLN A 305 3.08 -24.81 -16.79
C GLN A 305 4.04 -24.25 -15.73
N LYS A 306 3.68 -24.29 -14.43
CA LYS A 306 4.40 -23.59 -13.37
C LYS A 306 4.96 -24.50 -12.28
N VAL A 307 4.24 -25.56 -11.90
CA VAL A 307 4.64 -26.47 -10.80
C VAL A 307 5.42 -27.67 -11.32
N ALA A 308 4.93 -28.34 -12.36
CA ALA A 308 5.53 -29.53 -12.97
C ALA A 308 5.55 -29.42 -14.52
N PRO A 309 6.27 -28.44 -15.09
CA PRO A 309 6.41 -28.31 -16.54
C PRO A 309 7.16 -29.50 -17.14
N LYS A 310 6.69 -29.96 -18.32
CA LYS A 310 7.22 -31.15 -19.00
C LYS A 310 8.72 -31.01 -19.28
N GLY A 311 9.52 -31.93 -18.73
CA GLY A 311 10.98 -31.95 -18.90
C GLY A 311 11.79 -31.23 -17.81
N GLN A 312 11.15 -30.72 -16.76
CA GLN A 312 11.83 -30.15 -15.58
C GLN A 312 11.45 -30.92 -14.30
N LYS A 313 12.24 -30.78 -13.23
CA LYS A 313 11.87 -31.29 -11.90
C LYS A 313 10.65 -30.51 -11.39
N ALA A 314 9.66 -31.21 -10.83
CA ALA A 314 8.51 -30.56 -10.21
C ALA A 314 8.92 -29.78 -8.94
N ASN A 315 8.36 -28.58 -8.77
CA ASN A 315 8.63 -27.65 -7.66
C ASN A 315 7.88 -28.04 -6.38
N PHE A 316 8.01 -29.30 -5.94
CA PHE A 316 7.69 -29.71 -4.57
C PHE A 316 8.94 -29.52 -3.70
N MET A 317 8.77 -28.95 -2.50
CA MET A 317 9.86 -28.64 -1.58
C MET A 317 9.38 -28.51 -0.13
N ASP A 318 10.33 -28.59 0.80
CA ASP A 318 10.08 -28.40 2.23
C ASP A 318 9.56 -26.99 2.58
N ILE A 319 8.85 -26.88 3.70
CA ILE A 319 8.26 -25.64 4.20
C ILE A 319 9.31 -24.54 4.45
N TYR A 320 10.49 -24.86 4.99
CA TYR A 320 11.54 -23.87 5.24
C TYR A 320 12.22 -23.43 3.93
N GLU A 321 12.41 -24.34 2.98
CA GLU A 321 12.95 -24.00 1.65
C GLU A 321 11.99 -23.08 0.88
N GLY A 322 10.70 -23.44 0.84
CA GLY A 322 9.66 -22.65 0.17
C GLY A 322 9.49 -21.26 0.77
N ILE A 323 9.50 -21.15 2.10
CA ILE A 323 9.37 -19.86 2.79
C ILE A 323 10.64 -19.00 2.65
N SER A 324 11.83 -19.59 2.60
CA SER A 324 13.07 -18.86 2.27
C SER A 324 13.04 -18.30 0.84
N LYS A 325 12.42 -19.00 -0.12
CA LYS A 325 12.19 -18.48 -1.47
C LYS A 325 11.15 -17.35 -1.48
N VAL A 326 10.05 -17.47 -0.72
CA VAL A 326 9.08 -16.37 -0.54
C VAL A 326 9.76 -15.13 0.07
N GLN A 327 10.69 -15.32 1.01
CA GLN A 327 11.46 -14.22 1.61
C GLN A 327 12.29 -13.49 0.54
N LYS A 328 13.00 -14.21 -0.31
CA LYS A 328 13.82 -13.66 -1.42
C LYS A 328 12.99 -12.95 -2.52
N GLY A 329 11.67 -13.15 -2.54
CA GLY A 329 10.74 -12.49 -3.47
C GLY A 329 10.59 -13.21 -4.81
N PHE A 330 9.62 -12.75 -5.62
CA PHE A 330 9.27 -13.30 -6.94
C PHE A 330 8.93 -14.81 -6.98
N PHE A 331 8.66 -15.40 -5.81
CA PHE A 331 8.21 -16.78 -5.62
C PHE A 331 6.89 -16.81 -4.83
N ALA A 332 5.97 -17.71 -5.21
CA ALA A 332 4.76 -18.00 -4.47
C ALA A 332 4.71 -19.48 -4.07
N PHE A 333 4.48 -19.73 -2.79
CA PHE A 333 4.53 -21.05 -2.18
C PHE A 333 3.15 -21.49 -1.72
N HIS A 334 2.68 -22.65 -2.20
CA HIS A 334 1.41 -23.24 -1.79
C HIS A 334 1.62 -24.09 -0.52
N VAL A 335 1.12 -23.58 0.61
CA VAL A 335 1.39 -24.09 1.97
C VAL A 335 0.12 -24.05 2.82
N GLU A 336 0.05 -24.86 3.88
CA GLU A 336 -0.92 -24.65 4.96
C GLU A 336 -0.57 -23.35 5.73
N LEU A 337 -1.52 -22.40 5.80
CA LEU A 337 -1.20 -21.05 6.27
C LEU A 337 -0.84 -20.95 7.75
N SER A 338 -1.34 -21.80 8.64
CA SER A 338 -0.90 -21.77 10.04
C SER A 338 0.55 -22.22 10.18
N SER A 339 0.93 -23.33 9.54
CA SER A 339 2.32 -23.80 9.52
C SER A 339 3.24 -22.76 8.88
N GLY A 340 2.84 -22.19 7.73
CA GLY A 340 3.60 -21.14 7.06
C GLY A 340 3.73 -19.86 7.88
N TYR A 341 2.65 -19.39 8.51
CA TYR A 341 2.68 -18.19 9.35
C TYR A 341 3.51 -18.35 10.62
N LYS A 342 3.66 -19.57 11.18
CA LYS A 342 4.59 -19.82 12.29
C LYS A 342 6.04 -19.56 11.86
N VAL A 343 6.50 -20.22 10.80
CA VAL A 343 7.88 -20.09 10.30
C VAL A 343 8.18 -18.64 9.90
N ILE A 344 7.22 -17.96 9.26
CA ILE A 344 7.35 -16.54 8.88
C ILE A 344 7.41 -15.61 10.10
N ALA A 345 6.66 -15.89 11.17
CA ALA A 345 6.71 -15.10 12.39
C ALA A 345 8.11 -15.14 13.03
N ASP A 346 8.80 -16.29 12.92
CA ASP A 346 10.15 -16.49 13.44
C ASP A 346 11.26 -15.94 12.51
N THR A 347 11.08 -16.00 11.18
CA THR A 347 12.17 -15.79 10.19
C THR A 347 12.12 -14.46 9.42
N PHE A 348 10.95 -13.84 9.25
CA PHE A 348 10.83 -12.60 8.46
C PHE A 348 11.07 -11.36 9.33
N GLN A 349 11.63 -10.31 8.72
CA GLN A 349 11.65 -8.97 9.31
C GLN A 349 10.28 -8.27 9.16
N GLU A 350 10.01 -7.22 9.94
CA GLU A 350 8.69 -6.56 9.98
C GLU A 350 8.26 -5.98 8.62
N ASN A 351 9.17 -5.31 7.91
CA ASN A 351 8.98 -4.83 6.55
C ASN A 351 8.56 -5.94 5.57
N GLU A 352 9.09 -7.16 5.73
CA GLU A 352 8.77 -8.31 4.89
C GLU A 352 7.38 -8.87 5.19
N LYS A 353 6.98 -8.90 6.47
CA LYS A 353 5.63 -9.33 6.91
C LYS A 353 4.53 -8.45 6.33
N CYS A 354 4.79 -7.15 6.15
CA CYS A 354 3.83 -6.20 5.58
C CYS A 354 3.42 -6.55 4.14
N GLY A 355 4.35 -7.07 3.32
CA GLY A 355 4.13 -7.37 1.91
C GLY A 355 3.42 -8.70 1.61
N LEU A 356 3.04 -9.48 2.62
CA LEU A 356 2.51 -10.85 2.45
C LEU A 356 1.06 -10.86 1.92
N LYS A 357 0.85 -11.49 0.76
CA LYS A 357 -0.45 -11.74 0.13
C LYS A 357 -0.72 -13.23 -0.05
N THR A 358 -2.00 -13.60 -0.12
CA THR A 358 -2.45 -15.00 -0.23
C THR A 358 -3.56 -15.14 -1.26
N ILE A 359 -3.44 -16.10 -2.18
CA ILE A 359 -4.46 -16.46 -3.17
C ILE A 359 -4.92 -17.89 -2.90
N GLU A 360 -6.24 -18.13 -2.91
CA GLU A 360 -6.80 -19.45 -2.66
C GLU A 360 -6.63 -20.35 -3.88
N PHE A 361 -5.97 -21.50 -3.71
CA PHE A 361 -5.89 -22.51 -4.77
C PHE A 361 -7.09 -23.43 -4.74
N MET A 362 -7.54 -23.88 -3.56
CA MET A 362 -8.63 -24.86 -3.44
C MET A 362 -9.82 -24.25 -2.69
N ASN A 363 -10.96 -24.09 -3.39
CA ASN A 363 -12.24 -23.69 -2.78
C ASN A 363 -12.90 -24.87 -2.04
N MET A 364 -12.15 -25.57 -1.19
CA MET A 364 -12.65 -26.75 -0.47
C MET A 364 -13.37 -26.37 0.81
N LEU A 365 -14.40 -27.15 1.12
CA LEU A 365 -15.00 -27.18 2.46
C LEU A 365 -13.93 -27.57 3.48
N GLU A 366 -14.05 -27.04 4.70
CA GLU A 366 -13.20 -27.42 5.84
C GLU A 366 -13.13 -28.96 5.98
N PRO A 367 -12.00 -29.54 6.41
CA PRO A 367 -11.89 -30.99 6.60
C PRO A 367 -12.77 -31.47 7.78
N TRP A 368 -13.48 -32.58 7.58
CA TRP A 368 -14.39 -33.17 8.55
C TRP A 368 -13.84 -34.48 9.11
N VAL A 369 -14.13 -34.75 10.38
CA VAL A 369 -13.97 -36.05 11.01
C VAL A 369 -14.80 -37.07 10.20
N SER A 370 -14.16 -38.18 9.83
CA SER A 370 -14.80 -39.30 9.16
C SER A 370 -15.10 -40.44 10.13
N ILE A 371 -16.05 -41.29 9.77
CA ILE A 371 -16.45 -42.49 10.51
C ILE A 371 -16.75 -43.61 9.51
N ARG A 372 -16.67 -44.85 9.98
CA ARG A 372 -17.04 -46.05 9.22
C ARG A 372 -18.47 -45.94 8.71
N LYS A 373 -18.68 -46.24 7.43
CA LYS A 373 -20.00 -46.15 6.79
C LYS A 373 -20.97 -47.15 7.43
N ARG A 374 -22.17 -46.68 7.78
CA ARG A 374 -23.19 -47.37 8.60
C ARG A 374 -22.79 -47.66 10.07
N SER A 375 -21.82 -46.94 10.64
CA SER A 375 -21.45 -47.03 12.06
C SER A 375 -22.64 -46.84 13.01
N ALA A 376 -22.72 -47.70 14.03
CA ALA A 376 -23.72 -47.60 15.11
C ALA A 376 -23.45 -46.44 16.10
N TYR A 377 -22.23 -45.88 16.10
CA TYR A 377 -21.80 -44.78 16.97
C TYR A 377 -21.94 -43.40 16.30
N LYS A 378 -22.12 -43.37 14.97
CA LYS A 378 -22.26 -42.16 14.12
C LYS A 378 -22.98 -41.00 14.78
N GLU A 379 -24.24 -41.20 15.19
CA GLU A 379 -25.07 -40.09 15.67
C GLU A 379 -24.66 -39.61 17.07
N VAL A 380 -24.15 -40.52 17.91
CA VAL A 380 -23.63 -40.21 19.25
C VAL A 380 -22.36 -39.36 19.15
N ILE A 381 -21.40 -39.80 18.33
CA ILE A 381 -20.13 -39.12 18.05
C ILE A 381 -20.41 -37.75 17.39
N LYS A 382 -21.30 -37.71 16.40
CA LYS A 382 -21.76 -36.48 15.73
C LYS A 382 -22.36 -35.48 16.73
N VAL A 383 -23.26 -35.91 17.61
CA VAL A 383 -23.83 -35.03 18.66
C VAL A 383 -22.77 -34.57 19.66
N GLY A 384 -21.86 -35.46 20.08
CA GLY A 384 -20.75 -35.12 20.97
C GLY A 384 -19.82 -34.07 20.38
N LEU A 385 -19.37 -34.24 19.14
CA LEU A 385 -18.53 -33.26 18.43
C LEU A 385 -19.24 -31.92 18.25
N ARG A 386 -20.56 -31.91 17.97
CA ARG A 386 -21.32 -30.66 17.88
C ARG A 386 -21.45 -29.95 19.23
N LYS A 387 -21.58 -30.67 20.35
CA LYS A 387 -21.51 -30.07 21.71
C LYS A 387 -20.14 -29.43 21.97
N ILE A 388 -19.04 -30.09 21.61
CA ILE A 388 -17.66 -29.59 21.77
C ILE A 388 -17.41 -28.34 20.91
N LEU A 389 -18.00 -28.29 19.71
CA LEU A 389 -18.00 -27.12 18.83
C LEU A 389 -18.80 -25.95 19.44
N GLU A 390 -20.03 -26.20 19.90
CA GLU A 390 -20.94 -25.15 20.38
C GLU A 390 -20.45 -24.50 21.68
N VAL A 391 -19.95 -25.30 22.64
CA VAL A 391 -19.30 -24.80 23.88
C VAL A 391 -17.95 -24.13 23.57
N GLY A 392 -17.40 -24.30 22.37
CA GLY A 392 -16.20 -23.59 21.91
C GLY A 392 -14.88 -24.21 22.39
N VAL A 393 -14.89 -25.42 22.96
CA VAL A 393 -13.67 -26.17 23.34
C VAL A 393 -12.80 -26.42 22.10
N GLN A 394 -13.41 -26.88 21.00
CA GLN A 394 -12.76 -27.00 19.70
C GLN A 394 -12.14 -25.67 19.23
N ARG A 395 -12.83 -24.54 19.45
CA ARG A 395 -12.30 -23.21 19.06
C ARG A 395 -11.14 -22.76 19.96
N ARG A 396 -11.14 -23.11 21.25
CA ARG A 396 -9.99 -22.91 22.14
C ARG A 396 -8.78 -23.69 21.64
N ASP A 397 -8.94 -24.96 21.30
CA ASP A 397 -7.82 -25.82 20.96
C ASP A 397 -7.27 -25.49 19.55
N VAL A 398 -8.14 -25.18 18.58
CA VAL A 398 -7.73 -24.55 17.30
C VAL A 398 -6.93 -23.26 17.56
N ASN A 399 -7.40 -22.35 18.41
CA ASN A 399 -6.68 -21.09 18.72
C ASN A 399 -5.34 -21.29 19.43
N ARG A 400 -5.03 -22.48 19.96
CA ARG A 400 -3.73 -22.79 20.60
C ARG A 400 -2.72 -23.30 19.59
N PHE A 401 -3.12 -24.23 18.73
CA PHE A 401 -2.27 -24.81 17.70
C PHE A 401 -2.13 -23.91 16.46
N TYR A 402 -3.23 -23.41 15.91
CA TYR A 402 -3.19 -22.66 14.66
C TYR A 402 -2.58 -21.26 14.86
N SER A 403 -1.57 -20.94 14.05
CA SER A 403 -0.95 -19.62 14.05
C SER A 403 -1.74 -18.64 13.17
N ASN A 404 -2.07 -17.48 13.71
CA ASN A 404 -2.70 -16.39 12.97
C ASN A 404 -1.67 -15.71 12.05
N LYS A 405 -2.13 -15.00 11.00
CA LYS A 405 -1.26 -14.18 10.16
C LYS A 405 -0.43 -13.21 11.03
N PRO A 406 0.90 -13.15 10.88
CA PRO A 406 1.71 -12.22 11.65
C PRO A 406 1.30 -10.78 11.37
N VAL A 407 1.17 -9.99 12.44
CA VAL A 407 0.79 -8.58 12.36
C VAL A 407 2.04 -7.76 12.15
N CYS A 408 2.26 -7.31 10.92
CA CYS A 408 3.21 -6.23 10.60
C CYS A 408 2.92 -5.02 11.49
N GLN A 409 3.89 -4.65 12.32
CA GLN A 409 3.75 -3.56 13.30
C GLN A 409 4.04 -2.18 12.70
N ASN A 410 4.91 -2.11 11.69
CA ASN A 410 5.21 -0.89 10.96
C ASN A 410 4.03 -0.45 10.08
N LYS A 411 3.35 0.61 10.47
CA LYS A 411 2.38 1.34 9.62
C LYS A 411 3.02 2.37 8.68
N GLY A 412 4.30 2.67 8.86
CA GLY A 412 5.04 3.61 8.01
C GLY A 412 5.42 2.98 6.66
N SER A 413 5.77 3.83 5.68
CA SER A 413 6.37 3.39 4.42
C SER A 413 7.68 2.64 4.68
N ASN A 414 7.83 1.46 4.08
CA ASN A 414 9.07 0.69 4.15
C ASN A 414 10.03 1.21 3.07
N PHE A 415 11.16 1.76 3.49
CA PHE A 415 12.21 2.24 2.58
C PHE A 415 12.90 1.05 1.88
N GLY A 416 12.35 0.64 0.73
CA GLY A 416 13.06 -0.21 -0.22
C GLY A 416 14.12 0.59 -0.98
N SER A 417 15.28 -0.04 -1.25
CA SER A 417 16.23 0.50 -2.22
C SER A 417 15.66 0.35 -3.62
N ALA A 418 15.69 1.41 -4.43
CA ALA A 418 15.40 1.31 -5.85
C ALA A 418 16.42 0.39 -6.55
N GLY A 419 15.97 -0.39 -7.52
CA GLY A 419 16.77 -1.28 -8.35
C GLY A 419 16.81 -0.85 -9.82
N LEU A 420 17.74 -1.42 -10.59
CA LEU A 420 17.93 -1.09 -12.01
C LEU A 420 16.67 -1.32 -12.88
N VAL A 421 15.80 -2.24 -12.48
CA VAL A 421 14.50 -2.51 -13.15
C VAL A 421 13.56 -1.30 -13.02
N ASP A 422 13.61 -0.59 -11.90
CA ASP A 422 12.74 0.56 -11.62
C ASP A 422 13.10 1.75 -12.53
N CYS A 423 14.38 1.90 -12.85
CA CYS A 423 14.90 2.93 -13.74
C CYS A 423 14.87 2.53 -15.23
N TYR A 424 14.43 1.32 -15.59
CA TYR A 424 14.49 0.78 -16.96
C TYR A 424 13.89 1.71 -18.02
N ALA A 425 12.72 2.29 -17.75
CA ALA A 425 12.04 3.18 -18.70
C ALA A 425 12.82 4.49 -18.93
N ALA A 426 13.50 5.02 -17.91
CA ALA A 426 14.34 6.21 -18.05
C ALA A 426 15.59 5.93 -18.90
N PHE A 427 16.26 4.79 -18.67
CA PHE A 427 17.39 4.35 -19.51
C PHE A 427 16.98 4.09 -20.96
N LEU A 428 15.78 3.54 -21.20
CA LEU A 428 15.24 3.33 -22.54
C LEU A 428 15.00 4.66 -23.28
N ILE A 429 14.40 5.65 -22.62
CA ILE A 429 14.18 7.00 -23.20
C ILE A 429 15.52 7.67 -23.51
N TYR A 430 16.48 7.60 -22.59
CA TYR A 430 17.84 8.14 -22.79
C TYR A 430 18.56 7.51 -23.99
N GLY A 431 18.49 6.17 -24.12
CA GLY A 431 19.06 5.45 -25.26
C GLY A 431 18.42 5.85 -26.61
N ILE A 432 17.09 6.00 -26.65
CA ILE A 432 16.38 6.50 -27.84
C ILE A 432 16.82 7.94 -28.17
N GLY A 433 16.99 8.80 -27.16
CA GLY A 433 17.48 10.17 -27.32
C GLY A 433 18.87 10.26 -27.97
N ILE A 434 19.81 9.42 -27.54
CA ILE A 434 21.16 9.34 -28.13
C ILE A 434 21.09 8.86 -29.59
N ILE A 435 20.30 7.84 -29.88
CA ILE A 435 20.15 7.32 -31.25
C ILE A 435 19.56 8.40 -32.17
N PHE A 436 18.59 9.17 -31.66
CA PHE A 436 17.96 10.26 -32.41
C PHE A 436 18.90 11.46 -32.63
N SER A 437 19.69 11.88 -31.63
CA SER A 437 20.65 12.98 -31.81
C SER A 437 21.79 12.62 -32.76
N VAL A 438 22.29 11.38 -32.71
CA VAL A 438 23.26 10.87 -33.70
C VAL A 438 22.66 10.82 -35.11
N PHE A 439 21.38 10.42 -35.25
CA PHE A 439 20.67 10.44 -36.52
C PHE A 439 20.50 11.86 -37.09
N LEU A 440 20.11 12.83 -36.25
CA LEU A 440 20.05 14.24 -36.65
C LEU A 440 21.43 14.78 -37.06
N MET A 441 22.49 14.50 -36.29
CA MET A 441 23.86 14.88 -36.65
C MET A 441 24.29 14.29 -38.00
N VAL A 442 23.91 13.04 -38.32
CA VAL A 442 24.16 12.44 -39.65
C VAL A 442 23.38 13.18 -40.75
N ILE A 443 22.12 13.55 -40.51
CA ILE A 443 21.34 14.38 -41.45
C ILE A 443 22.01 15.74 -41.64
N GLU A 444 22.43 16.41 -40.58
CA GLU A 444 23.13 17.69 -40.64
C GLU A 444 24.44 17.58 -41.42
N ILE A 445 25.24 16.54 -41.21
CA ILE A 445 26.47 16.29 -41.98
C ILE A 445 26.16 16.05 -43.47
N LEU A 446 25.06 15.36 -43.80
CA LEU A 446 24.63 15.14 -45.18
C LEU A 446 24.10 16.43 -45.84
N VAL A 447 23.35 17.25 -45.10
CA VAL A 447 22.84 18.56 -45.53
C VAL A 447 24.01 19.54 -45.68
N GLN A 448 24.92 19.63 -44.71
CA GLN A 448 26.15 20.41 -44.81
C GLN A 448 27.05 19.94 -45.95
N LYS A 449 27.16 18.65 -46.25
CA LYS A 449 27.90 18.18 -47.44
C LYS A 449 27.24 18.61 -48.76
N ARG A 450 25.89 18.64 -48.81
CA ARG A 450 25.13 19.21 -49.96
C ARG A 450 25.29 20.74 -50.06
N LEU A 451 25.33 21.45 -48.93
CA LEU A 451 25.49 22.91 -48.88
C LEU A 451 26.95 23.38 -49.11
N ARG A 452 27.96 22.65 -48.61
CA ARG A 452 29.38 22.89 -48.89
C ARG A 452 29.72 22.65 -50.36
N LYS A 453 29.05 21.71 -51.04
CA LYS A 453 29.07 21.62 -52.52
C LYS A 453 28.51 22.85 -53.25
N ARG A 454 27.86 23.79 -52.55
CA ARG A 454 27.45 25.13 -53.04
C ARG A 454 28.26 26.29 -52.43
N LYS A 455 29.16 26.04 -51.48
CA LYS A 455 30.02 27.06 -50.83
C LYS A 455 31.45 26.55 -50.69
N SER A 456 32.17 26.58 -51.81
CA SER A 456 33.63 26.43 -51.86
C SER A 456 34.31 27.81 -51.76
N SER A 457 34.27 28.43 -50.58
CA SER A 457 35.07 29.62 -50.21
C SER A 457 35.02 29.84 -48.70
N ALA A 458 36.16 30.27 -48.14
CA ALA A 458 36.44 30.57 -46.72
C ALA A 458 36.51 29.39 -45.73
N GLN A 459 37.60 29.38 -44.94
CA GLN A 459 37.86 28.54 -43.75
C GLN A 459 37.35 29.28 -42.48
N SER A 460 37.64 29.02 -41.19
CA SER A 460 38.57 28.12 -40.44
C SER A 460 38.04 28.00 -38.97
N ASP A 461 38.84 27.78 -37.92
CA ASP A 461 39.50 26.54 -37.40
C ASP A 461 40.25 26.97 -36.08
N VAL A 462 40.47 26.20 -34.99
CA VAL A 462 40.14 24.81 -34.60
C VAL A 462 40.37 24.60 -33.07
N TYR A 463 39.47 23.87 -32.35
CA TYR A 463 39.70 23.13 -31.05
C TYR A 463 39.99 23.95 -29.74
N VAL A 464 39.97 23.42 -28.48
CA VAL A 464 39.18 22.40 -27.70
C VAL A 464 39.46 22.59 -26.16
N SER A 465 38.69 21.98 -25.25
CA SER A 465 38.79 22.03 -23.74
C SER A 465 39.92 21.15 -23.12
N PRO A 466 40.22 21.14 -21.77
CA PRO A 466 39.45 20.32 -20.75
C PRO A 466 39.58 20.59 -19.18
N VAL A 467 38.59 20.15 -18.36
CA VAL A 467 38.66 19.27 -17.11
C VAL A 467 39.05 19.71 -15.64
N GLU A 468 38.33 19.11 -14.63
CA GLU A 468 38.55 18.82 -13.15
C GLU A 468 38.79 19.93 -12.05
N GLU A 469 38.67 19.74 -10.70
CA GLU A 469 37.68 19.08 -9.76
C GLU A 469 37.97 19.43 -8.23
N TYR A 470 37.06 19.10 -7.28
CA TYR A 470 37.17 18.95 -5.76
C TYR A 470 37.12 20.11 -4.70
N ALA A 471 35.93 20.27 -4.07
CA ALA A 471 35.54 20.10 -2.63
C ALA A 471 36.26 20.75 -1.38
N GLN A 472 35.46 21.37 -0.46
CA GLN A 472 35.06 20.87 0.90
C GLN A 472 34.96 21.89 2.10
N PHE A 473 33.93 21.72 2.97
CA PHE A 473 33.81 22.03 4.43
C PHE A 473 33.22 23.37 4.99
N SER A 474 32.03 23.28 5.64
CA SER A 474 31.60 23.82 6.99
C SER A 474 31.78 25.33 7.37
N ALA A 475 30.84 26.08 8.00
CA ALA A 475 29.44 25.84 8.40
C ALA A 475 28.68 27.10 8.92
N ARG A 476 27.32 27.00 8.92
CA ARG A 476 26.30 27.64 9.81
C ARG A 476 26.02 29.18 9.79
N LEU A 477 24.80 29.47 9.32
CA LEU A 477 23.75 30.28 9.97
C LEU A 477 23.73 31.83 9.85
N SER A 478 22.96 32.36 8.88
CA SER A 478 21.80 33.27 9.14
C SER A 478 21.10 33.76 7.85
N PHE A 479 19.83 33.39 7.65
CA PHE A 479 19.05 33.62 6.42
C PHE A 479 18.95 35.10 5.99
N LEU A 480 18.62 36.01 6.91
CA LEU A 480 18.48 37.45 6.60
C LEU A 480 19.83 38.19 6.49
N PHE A 481 20.93 37.56 6.89
CA PHE A 481 22.25 38.19 6.84
C PHE A 481 22.82 38.15 5.41
N PHE A 482 22.62 37.05 4.68
CA PHE A 482 23.26 36.83 3.37
C PHE A 482 22.81 37.81 2.29
N PHE A 483 21.50 38.08 2.11
CA PHE A 483 21.01 39.07 1.14
C PHE A 483 21.63 40.46 1.37
N PHE A 484 21.62 40.92 2.63
CA PHE A 484 22.24 42.20 2.99
C PHE A 484 23.78 42.17 2.84
N LEU A 485 24.42 41.06 3.20
CA LEU A 485 25.88 40.90 3.09
C LEU A 485 26.34 40.88 1.64
N VAL A 486 25.69 40.11 0.76
CA VAL A 486 25.99 40.05 -0.68
C VAL A 486 25.70 41.40 -1.34
N PHE A 487 24.56 42.02 -1.05
CA PHE A 487 24.27 43.37 -1.53
C PHE A 487 25.30 44.41 -1.07
N ILE A 488 25.77 44.34 0.19
CA ILE A 488 26.84 45.20 0.70
C ILE A 488 28.18 44.88 0.05
N ILE A 489 28.54 43.61 -0.13
CA ILE A 489 29.81 43.17 -0.76
C ILE A 489 29.87 43.62 -2.21
N VAL A 490 28.85 43.33 -3.04
CA VAL A 490 28.83 43.72 -4.46
C VAL A 490 28.82 45.26 -4.59
N LYS A 491 28.11 45.96 -3.71
CA LYS A 491 28.10 47.44 -3.67
C LYS A 491 29.41 48.04 -3.13
N TRP A 492 30.21 47.28 -2.39
CA TRP A 492 31.54 47.66 -1.90
C TRP A 492 32.62 47.37 -2.95
N GLU A 493 32.57 46.21 -3.62
CA GLU A 493 33.40 45.88 -4.80
C GLU A 493 33.27 46.97 -5.87
N TRP A 494 32.05 47.37 -6.23
CA TRP A 494 31.81 48.46 -7.19
C TRP A 494 32.14 49.88 -6.66
N LYS A 495 32.54 50.01 -5.39
CA LYS A 495 33.02 51.25 -4.78
C LYS A 495 34.56 51.32 -4.68
N ASP A 496 35.25 50.18 -4.76
CA ASP A 496 36.71 50.13 -4.78
C ASP A 496 37.26 50.57 -6.16
N PRO A 497 38.10 51.63 -6.24
CA PRO A 497 38.70 52.06 -7.50
C PRO A 497 39.68 51.02 -8.09
N VAL A 498 40.33 50.21 -7.26
CA VAL A 498 41.27 49.17 -7.71
C VAL A 498 40.50 48.03 -8.39
N PHE A 499 39.32 47.67 -7.87
CA PHE A 499 38.46 46.65 -8.49
C PHE A 499 37.96 47.06 -9.87
N LYS A 500 37.55 48.33 -10.04
CA LYS A 500 37.11 48.87 -11.34
C LYS A 500 38.20 48.80 -12.41
N LEU A 501 39.40 49.30 -12.10
CA LEU A 501 40.55 49.21 -13.00
C LEU A 501 40.86 47.75 -13.39
N LYS A 502 40.78 46.81 -12.42
CA LYS A 502 41.01 45.38 -12.68
C LYS A 502 39.90 44.71 -13.50
N VAL A 503 38.68 45.23 -13.47
CA VAL A 503 37.58 44.80 -14.33
C VAL A 503 37.79 45.31 -15.77
N GLU A 504 38.26 46.54 -15.93
CA GLU A 504 38.60 47.14 -17.23
C GLU A 504 39.86 46.49 -17.86
N GLU A 505 40.85 46.07 -17.06
CA GLU A 505 42.00 45.31 -17.56
C GLU A 505 41.68 43.85 -17.95
N THR A 506 40.69 43.20 -17.32
CA THR A 506 40.41 41.75 -17.53
C THR A 506 39.44 41.46 -18.68
N HIS A 507 39.48 42.27 -19.74
CA HIS A 507 38.55 42.22 -20.88
C HIS A 507 38.64 40.98 -21.80
N SER A 508 39.55 40.03 -21.55
CA SER A 508 39.77 38.85 -22.42
C SER A 508 39.05 37.56 -21.99
N ASN A 509 38.53 37.46 -20.76
CA ASN A 509 38.09 36.19 -20.18
C ASN A 509 36.56 36.14 -19.94
N SER A 510 35.97 34.96 -20.18
CA SER A 510 34.57 34.77 -20.57
C SER A 510 33.49 34.85 -19.49
N ILE A 511 33.73 35.46 -18.32
CA ILE A 511 32.75 35.53 -17.21
C ILE A 511 32.58 36.96 -16.72
N THR A 512 31.31 37.40 -16.64
CA THR A 512 30.96 38.78 -16.30
C THR A 512 30.96 39.05 -14.79
N PRO A 513 31.44 40.22 -14.34
CA PRO A 513 31.28 40.64 -12.95
C PRO A 513 29.83 41.05 -12.68
N LEU A 514 29.21 40.47 -11.65
CA LEU A 514 27.89 40.86 -11.15
C LEU A 514 27.81 42.38 -10.89
N ARG A 515 26.80 43.04 -11.46
CA ARG A 515 26.54 44.48 -11.29
C ARG A 515 25.74 44.72 -9.99
N PRO A 516 25.85 45.90 -9.34
CA PRO A 516 25.20 46.20 -8.05
C PRO A 516 23.72 46.56 -8.21
N GLY A 517 23.02 45.94 -9.17
CA GLY A 517 21.60 46.12 -9.42
C GLY A 517 20.78 45.21 -8.50
N LEU A 518 19.76 45.77 -7.84
CA LEU A 518 18.89 45.01 -6.93
C LEU A 518 18.17 43.85 -7.65
N PHE A 519 17.79 44.04 -8.91
CA PHE A 519 17.20 42.99 -9.74
C PHE A 519 18.20 41.93 -10.22
N ASP A 520 19.45 42.29 -10.50
CA ASP A 520 20.47 41.32 -10.93
C ASP A 520 20.83 40.37 -9.78
N ILE A 521 21.00 40.91 -8.58
CA ILE A 521 21.25 40.14 -7.34
C ILE A 521 20.04 39.27 -6.98
N LEU A 522 18.81 39.79 -7.15
CA LEU A 522 17.58 39.05 -6.87
C LEU A 522 17.32 37.89 -7.86
N VAL A 523 17.65 38.05 -9.15
CA VAL A 523 17.59 36.94 -10.12
C VAL A 523 18.62 35.86 -9.78
N MET A 524 19.85 36.25 -9.45
CA MET A 524 20.91 35.32 -9.02
C MET A 524 20.55 34.54 -7.75
N GLU A 525 20.00 35.19 -6.72
CA GLU A 525 19.55 34.49 -5.50
C GLU A 525 18.33 33.58 -5.75
N LEU A 526 17.41 33.97 -6.65
CA LEU A 526 16.29 33.10 -7.04
C LEU A 526 16.78 31.88 -7.82
N GLY A 527 17.78 32.01 -8.70
CA GLY A 527 18.46 30.89 -9.34
C GLY A 527 19.06 29.93 -8.31
N ALA A 528 19.75 30.45 -7.30
CA ALA A 528 20.28 29.62 -6.20
C ALA A 528 19.18 28.87 -5.43
N ILE A 529 17.99 29.46 -5.26
CA ILE A 529 16.82 28.84 -4.63
C ILE A 529 16.22 27.72 -5.51
N THR A 530 16.16 27.92 -6.83
CA THR A 530 15.63 26.95 -7.82
C THR A 530 16.67 25.93 -8.31
N GLN A 531 17.89 25.95 -7.74
CA GLN A 531 19.06 25.14 -8.10
C GLN A 531 19.67 25.41 -9.50
N GLN A 532 19.35 26.56 -10.10
CA GLN A 532 19.82 26.95 -11.43
C GLN A 532 21.08 27.82 -11.35
N GLY A 533 22.00 27.65 -12.30
CA GLY A 533 23.19 28.49 -12.43
C GLY A 533 22.87 29.95 -12.82
N SER A 534 23.88 30.82 -12.78
CA SER A 534 23.75 32.23 -13.18
C SER A 534 25.04 32.72 -13.85
N ASP A 535 24.91 33.45 -14.97
CA ASP A 535 26.03 33.92 -15.82
C ASP A 535 26.89 35.04 -15.18
N THR A 536 26.48 35.54 -14.01
CA THR A 536 27.01 36.73 -13.35
C THR A 536 27.62 36.39 -11.99
N GLU A 537 28.94 36.24 -11.95
CA GLU A 537 29.67 35.98 -10.70
C GLU A 537 30.26 37.28 -10.10
N PRO A 538 30.34 37.40 -8.77
CA PRO A 538 31.31 38.28 -8.11
C PRO A 538 32.74 37.85 -8.50
N LYS A 539 33.61 38.80 -8.84
CA LYS A 539 35.03 38.49 -9.13
C LYS A 539 35.91 38.43 -7.87
N SER A 540 35.41 38.86 -6.71
CA SER A 540 36.10 38.74 -5.42
C SER A 540 36.06 37.32 -4.87
N ASN A 541 37.18 36.88 -4.25
CA ASN A 541 37.23 35.61 -3.51
C ASN A 541 36.17 35.55 -2.39
N ALA A 542 35.81 36.68 -1.78
CA ALA A 542 34.78 36.74 -0.75
C ALA A 542 33.37 36.53 -1.33
N GLY A 543 33.05 37.18 -2.46
CA GLY A 543 31.78 37.00 -3.16
C GLY A 543 31.61 35.59 -3.74
N ARG A 544 32.68 35.01 -4.30
CA ARG A 544 32.71 33.62 -4.78
C ARG A 544 32.46 32.62 -3.66
N ALA A 545 33.13 32.77 -2.52
CA ALA A 545 32.85 31.96 -1.34
C ALA A 545 31.39 32.11 -0.86
N ALA A 546 30.86 33.33 -0.83
CA ALA A 546 29.47 33.59 -0.44
C ALA A 546 28.45 32.91 -1.36
N ILE A 547 28.68 32.89 -2.68
CA ILE A 547 27.83 32.16 -3.64
C ILE A 547 27.93 30.65 -3.43
N VAL A 548 29.13 30.08 -3.32
CA VAL A 548 29.30 28.63 -3.10
C VAL A 548 28.57 28.17 -1.83
N PHE A 549 28.69 28.92 -0.72
CA PHE A 549 27.94 28.60 0.50
C PHE A 549 26.41 28.80 0.36
N THR A 550 25.96 29.80 -0.42
CA THR A 550 24.54 30.03 -0.70
C THR A 550 23.93 28.89 -1.52
N PHE A 551 24.56 28.47 -2.61
CA PHE A 551 24.12 27.34 -3.43
C PHE A 551 24.10 26.02 -2.64
N ILE A 552 25.14 25.73 -1.85
CA ILE A 552 25.17 24.53 -1.00
C ILE A 552 24.05 24.59 0.07
N ALA A 553 23.79 25.75 0.66
CA ALA A 553 22.72 25.92 1.63
C ALA A 553 21.34 25.68 1.02
N PHE A 554 21.05 26.22 -0.17
CA PHE A 554 19.80 25.97 -0.87
C PHE A 554 19.69 24.55 -1.43
N MET A 555 20.81 23.91 -1.81
CA MET A 555 20.83 22.49 -2.18
C MET A 555 20.35 21.61 -1.01
N PHE A 556 20.86 21.83 0.19
CA PHE A 556 20.40 21.11 1.39
C PHE A 556 18.98 21.52 1.82
N LEU A 557 18.58 22.78 1.68
CA LEU A 557 17.22 23.23 2.00
C LEU A 557 16.18 22.60 1.06
N TYR A 558 16.46 22.57 -0.25
CA TYR A 558 15.59 22.01 -1.28
C TYR A 558 15.47 20.49 -1.17
N THR A 559 16.56 19.78 -0.92
CA THR A 559 16.54 18.32 -0.72
C THR A 559 15.81 17.94 0.56
N ALA A 560 15.99 18.70 1.65
CA ALA A 560 15.22 18.52 2.89
C ALA A 560 13.72 18.87 2.71
N TYR A 561 13.40 19.94 1.98
CA TYR A 561 12.02 20.35 1.68
C TYR A 561 11.31 19.29 0.81
N SER A 562 11.97 18.82 -0.24
CA SER A 562 11.46 17.74 -1.11
C SER A 562 11.25 16.43 -0.33
N ALA A 563 12.20 16.06 0.54
CA ALA A 563 12.05 14.88 1.42
C ALA A 563 10.91 15.04 2.45
N ASN A 564 10.67 16.26 2.94
CA ASN A 564 9.52 16.54 3.81
C ASN A 564 8.18 16.49 3.04
N ILE A 565 8.14 16.92 1.78
CA ILE A 565 6.96 16.75 0.91
C ILE A 565 6.70 15.26 0.65
N VAL A 566 7.73 14.47 0.32
CA VAL A 566 7.63 12.99 0.22
C VAL A 566 7.01 12.41 1.49
N ALA A 567 7.57 12.73 2.65
CA ALA A 567 7.08 12.21 3.92
C ALA A 567 5.64 12.62 4.22
N LEU A 568 5.26 13.88 3.94
CA LEU A 568 3.90 14.38 4.12
C LEU A 568 2.90 13.66 3.21
N LEU A 569 3.17 13.57 1.89
CA LEU A 569 2.31 12.92 0.91
C LEU A 569 2.16 11.41 1.15
N GLN A 570 3.23 10.74 1.60
CA GLN A 570 3.14 9.32 2.00
C GLN A 570 2.40 9.12 3.32
N SER A 571 2.42 10.10 4.23
CA SER A 571 1.82 9.97 5.56
C SER A 571 0.31 10.10 5.53
N THR A 572 -0.41 8.98 5.69
CA THR A 572 -1.85 9.01 6.01
C THR A 572 -2.08 9.52 7.44
N THR A 573 -2.04 10.83 7.60
CA THR A 573 -1.90 11.58 8.86
C THR A 573 -2.50 10.86 10.08
N GLU A 574 -1.63 10.33 10.93
CA GLU A 574 -1.97 9.77 12.25
C GLU A 574 -2.20 10.88 13.30
N SER A 575 -2.55 12.10 12.88
CA SER A 575 -2.74 13.29 13.73
C SER A 575 -4.03 13.26 14.56
N ILE A 576 -4.99 12.40 14.20
CA ILE A 576 -6.25 12.23 14.95
C ILE A 576 -6.31 10.80 15.49
N LYS A 577 -6.05 10.66 16.80
CA LYS A 577 -6.11 9.39 17.56
C LYS A 577 -7.03 9.51 18.76
N THR A 578 -7.03 10.67 19.41
CA THR A 578 -7.80 10.98 20.59
C THR A 578 -9.07 11.75 20.22
N LEU A 579 -9.98 11.86 21.19
CA LEU A 579 -11.18 12.65 21.03
C LEU A 579 -10.88 14.17 21.07
N GLU A 580 -9.79 14.59 21.70
CA GLU A 580 -9.33 15.99 21.73
C GLU A 580 -8.81 16.41 20.35
N ASP A 581 -8.03 15.54 19.67
CA ASP A 581 -7.59 15.78 18.29
C ASP A 581 -8.79 15.97 17.35
N LEU A 582 -9.87 15.19 17.57
CA LEU A 582 -11.09 15.28 16.77
C LEU A 582 -11.83 16.59 16.99
N LEU A 583 -11.81 17.15 18.22
CA LEU A 583 -12.35 18.47 18.54
C LEU A 583 -11.64 19.57 17.74
N HIS A 584 -10.30 19.62 17.78
CA HIS A 584 -9.50 20.67 17.10
C HIS A 584 -9.33 20.46 15.58
N SER A 585 -9.65 19.27 15.06
CA SER A 585 -9.58 18.97 13.62
C SER A 585 -10.53 19.83 12.77
N ARG A 586 -10.29 19.89 11.46
CA ARG A 586 -11.23 20.49 10.47
C ARG A 586 -12.38 19.56 10.06
N ILE A 587 -12.52 18.37 10.68
CA ILE A 587 -13.59 17.42 10.36
C ILE A 587 -14.93 17.92 10.90
N ASN A 588 -15.94 17.96 10.03
CA ASN A 588 -17.34 18.18 10.39
C ASN A 588 -17.92 16.90 11.00
N LEU A 589 -18.72 17.01 12.07
CA LEU A 589 -19.26 15.84 12.78
C LEU A 589 -20.78 15.75 12.69
N GLY A 590 -21.27 14.53 12.46
CA GLY A 590 -22.68 14.16 12.61
C GLY A 590 -22.87 12.95 13.51
N VAL A 591 -24.11 12.75 13.95
CA VAL A 591 -24.52 11.67 14.84
C VAL A 591 -25.75 10.97 14.26
N GLU A 592 -25.83 9.65 14.37
CA GLU A 592 -27.01 8.89 13.98
C GLU A 592 -28.24 9.35 14.80
N ASP A 593 -29.36 9.62 14.11
CA ASP A 593 -30.57 10.19 14.73
C ASP A 593 -31.37 9.15 15.54
N ILE A 594 -30.87 8.85 16.75
CA ILE A 594 -31.40 7.83 17.65
C ILE A 594 -31.52 8.32 19.09
N VAL A 595 -32.58 7.87 19.77
CA VAL A 595 -33.02 8.35 21.10
C VAL A 595 -31.89 8.33 22.14
N TYR A 596 -31.06 7.28 22.16
CA TYR A 596 -29.97 7.16 23.13
C TYR A 596 -28.77 8.05 22.79
N ALA A 597 -28.48 8.31 21.51
CA ALA A 597 -27.42 9.25 21.12
C ALA A 597 -27.81 10.68 21.51
N HIS A 598 -29.08 11.07 21.29
CA HIS A 598 -29.59 12.34 21.82
C HIS A 598 -29.42 12.48 23.33
N TYR A 599 -29.57 11.40 24.11
CA TYR A 599 -29.31 11.42 25.54
C TYR A 599 -27.82 11.61 25.82
N TYR A 600 -26.96 10.67 25.39
CA TYR A 600 -25.53 10.67 25.75
C TYR A 600 -24.76 11.92 25.29
N PHE A 601 -25.10 12.49 24.13
CA PHE A 601 -24.47 13.74 23.68
C PHE A 601 -24.94 14.97 24.47
N LYS A 602 -26.20 15.00 24.95
CA LYS A 602 -26.74 16.11 25.77
C LYS A 602 -26.31 16.02 27.24
N THR A 603 -26.15 14.81 27.77
CA THR A 603 -25.71 14.54 29.15
C THR A 603 -24.21 14.21 29.25
N ALA A 604 -23.40 14.72 28.31
CA ALA A 604 -21.96 14.56 28.35
C ALA A 604 -21.34 15.48 29.43
N ASP A 605 -20.93 14.91 30.56
CA ASP A 605 -20.28 15.68 31.64
C ASP A 605 -18.78 15.92 31.39
N GLU A 606 -18.11 15.03 30.68
CA GLU A 606 -16.69 15.14 30.35
C GLU A 606 -16.42 16.33 29.40
N PRO A 607 -15.42 17.20 29.68
CA PRO A 607 -15.24 18.46 28.98
C PRO A 607 -15.07 18.31 27.46
N THR A 608 -14.24 17.37 26.98
CA THR A 608 -14.01 17.14 25.55
C THR A 608 -15.27 16.64 24.83
N ARG A 609 -16.00 15.68 25.41
CA ARG A 609 -17.29 15.19 24.85
C ARG A 609 -18.33 16.31 24.77
N LYS A 610 -18.41 17.12 25.82
CA LYS A 610 -19.31 18.28 25.93
C LYS A 610 -18.97 19.38 24.92
N ALA A 611 -17.68 19.67 24.73
CA ALA A 611 -17.19 20.60 23.73
C ALA A 611 -17.51 20.12 22.30
N ILE A 612 -17.30 18.84 21.98
CA ILE A 612 -17.68 18.27 20.68
C ILE A 612 -19.18 18.45 20.40
N TYR A 613 -20.04 18.16 21.38
CA TYR A 613 -21.48 18.38 21.22
C TYR A 613 -21.79 19.87 20.97
N GLN A 614 -21.22 20.77 21.77
CA GLN A 614 -21.53 22.21 21.70
C GLN A 614 -20.85 22.98 20.54
N GLN A 615 -19.80 22.43 19.93
CA GLN A 615 -19.04 23.10 18.86
C GLN A 615 -19.29 22.47 17.47
N LYS A 616 -19.50 21.15 17.37
CA LYS A 616 -19.55 20.43 16.09
C LYS A 616 -20.87 19.72 15.80
N VAL A 617 -21.54 19.19 16.81
CA VAL A 617 -22.83 18.48 16.62
C VAL A 617 -24.03 19.42 16.71
N ALA A 618 -24.04 20.32 17.69
CA ALA A 618 -25.13 21.26 17.95
C ALA A 618 -24.62 22.67 18.31
N PRO A 619 -23.87 23.34 17.41
CA PRO A 619 -23.42 24.71 17.64
C PRO A 619 -24.59 25.69 17.80
N LYS A 620 -24.45 26.63 18.74
CA LYS A 620 -25.50 27.58 19.11
C LYS A 620 -25.96 28.41 17.89
N GLY A 621 -27.23 28.31 17.54
CA GLY A 621 -27.85 29.04 16.42
C GLY A 621 -27.91 28.26 15.10
N GLN A 622 -27.42 27.02 15.04
CA GLN A 622 -27.56 26.15 13.86
C GLN A 622 -28.45 24.94 14.14
N LYS A 623 -28.98 24.30 13.09
CA LYS A 623 -29.67 23.00 13.22
C LYS A 623 -28.65 21.95 13.68
N PRO A 624 -28.97 21.09 14.66
CA PRO A 624 -28.04 20.05 15.09
C PRO A 624 -27.87 18.95 14.03
N ASN A 625 -26.64 18.46 13.90
CA ASN A 625 -26.15 17.49 12.91
C ASN A 625 -26.55 16.05 13.28
N PHE A 626 -27.84 15.79 13.44
CA PHE A 626 -28.40 14.44 13.50
C PHE A 626 -28.86 14.02 12.09
N PHE A 627 -28.43 12.83 11.65
CA PHE A 627 -28.66 12.32 10.30
C PHE A 627 -29.12 10.86 10.32
N THR A 628 -29.76 10.42 9.25
CA THR A 628 -30.01 8.99 9.03
C THR A 628 -28.68 8.25 8.79
N LYS A 629 -28.64 6.94 9.08
CA LYS A 629 -27.41 6.14 8.92
C LYS A 629 -26.92 6.07 7.46
N GLU A 630 -27.84 5.96 6.50
CA GLU A 630 -27.53 5.97 5.07
C GLU A 630 -26.95 7.32 4.63
N GLU A 631 -27.57 8.43 5.05
CA GLU A 631 -27.13 9.79 4.76
C GLU A 631 -25.77 10.11 5.39
N GLY A 632 -25.60 9.82 6.68
CA GLY A 632 -24.35 10.05 7.40
C GLY A 632 -23.17 9.28 6.79
N ILE A 633 -23.37 8.02 6.42
CA ILE A 633 -22.33 7.20 5.77
C ILE A 633 -22.06 7.66 4.34
N ALA A 634 -23.09 8.07 3.58
CA ALA A 634 -22.89 8.66 2.25
C ALA A 634 -22.11 9.98 2.30
N ARG A 635 -22.18 10.74 3.41
CA ARG A 635 -21.34 11.93 3.64
C ARG A 635 -19.93 11.57 4.06
N VAL A 636 -19.70 10.52 4.88
CA VAL A 636 -18.34 9.99 5.14
C VAL A 636 -17.64 9.54 3.85
N GLN A 637 -18.39 9.05 2.85
CA GLN A 637 -17.82 8.64 1.55
C GLN A 637 -17.43 9.81 0.63
N LYS A 638 -18.07 10.99 0.78
CA LYS A 638 -17.99 12.10 -0.19
C LYS A 638 -17.41 13.40 0.35
N GLU A 639 -17.40 13.57 1.66
CA GLU A 639 -17.01 14.80 2.36
C GLU A 639 -15.99 14.48 3.45
N PHE A 640 -15.26 15.51 3.92
CA PHE A 640 -14.33 15.38 5.05
C PHE A 640 -15.10 15.36 6.39
N PHE A 641 -15.87 14.29 6.60
CA PHE A 641 -16.95 14.17 7.57
C PHE A 641 -16.75 12.95 8.48
N GLY A 642 -17.02 13.12 9.78
CA GLY A 642 -17.01 12.05 10.77
C GLY A 642 -18.41 11.77 11.29
N PHE A 643 -18.83 10.50 11.29
CA PHE A 643 -20.18 10.11 11.66
C PHE A 643 -20.19 9.13 12.84
N HIS A 644 -20.91 9.47 13.91
CA HIS A 644 -21.09 8.61 15.07
C HIS A 644 -22.30 7.69 14.90
N ILE A 645 -22.05 6.39 14.75
CA ILE A 645 -23.03 5.33 14.48
C ILE A 645 -22.69 4.07 15.29
N GLU A 646 -23.69 3.23 15.59
CA GLU A 646 -23.44 1.86 16.07
C GLU A 646 -22.65 1.07 15.01
N LEU A 647 -21.50 0.52 15.38
CA LEU A 647 -20.55 -0.02 14.41
C LEU A 647 -21.11 -1.21 13.61
N SER A 648 -21.95 -2.08 14.20
CA SER A 648 -22.48 -3.24 13.47
C SER A 648 -23.53 -2.89 12.42
N THR A 649 -24.37 -1.87 12.64
CA THR A 649 -25.25 -1.32 11.59
C THR A 649 -24.45 -0.55 10.54
N GLY A 650 -23.49 0.27 10.97
CA GLY A 650 -22.64 1.06 10.07
C GLY A 650 -21.77 0.21 9.14
N TYR A 651 -21.13 -0.84 9.68
CA TYR A 651 -20.33 -1.78 8.89
C TYR A 651 -21.14 -2.50 7.81
N LYS A 652 -22.47 -2.65 7.97
CA LYS A 652 -23.31 -3.19 6.89
C LYS A 652 -23.31 -2.26 5.69
N VAL A 653 -23.74 -1.01 5.90
CA VAL A 653 -23.86 -0.01 4.83
C VAL A 653 -22.49 0.20 4.18
N ILE A 654 -21.42 0.32 4.97
CA ILE A 654 -20.04 0.44 4.47
C ILE A 654 -19.60 -0.78 3.65
N ALA A 655 -19.94 -2.01 4.05
CA ALA A 655 -19.62 -3.21 3.27
C ALA A 655 -20.36 -3.23 1.93
N ASP A 656 -21.60 -2.74 1.91
CA ASP A 656 -22.49 -2.71 0.74
C ASP A 656 -22.19 -1.52 -0.21
N THR A 657 -21.62 -0.40 0.26
CA THR A 657 -21.45 0.84 -0.54
C THR A 657 -20.03 1.36 -0.74
N PHE A 658 -19.03 0.98 0.07
CA PHE A 658 -17.65 1.50 -0.06
C PHE A 658 -16.80 0.61 -0.98
N ASN A 659 -15.87 1.23 -1.71
CA ASN A 659 -14.79 0.53 -2.40
C ASN A 659 -13.68 0.07 -1.43
N GLU A 660 -12.86 -0.91 -1.81
CA GLU A 660 -11.76 -1.40 -0.94
C GLU A 660 -10.79 -0.30 -0.51
N ASN A 661 -10.44 0.62 -1.41
CA ASN A 661 -9.55 1.74 -1.10
C ASN A 661 -10.16 2.68 -0.04
N GLU A 662 -11.47 2.90 -0.09
CA GLU A 662 -12.22 3.74 0.86
C GLU A 662 -12.32 3.05 2.24
N LYS A 663 -12.61 1.74 2.28
CA LYS A 663 -12.61 0.92 3.51
C LYS A 663 -11.27 0.99 4.25
N CYS A 664 -10.16 1.05 3.51
CA CYS A 664 -8.82 1.19 4.06
C CYS A 664 -8.53 2.57 4.68
N GLY A 665 -9.25 3.63 4.28
CA GLY A 665 -9.15 4.97 4.88
C GLY A 665 -9.88 5.14 6.21
N LEU A 666 -10.81 4.24 6.55
CA LEU A 666 -11.70 4.38 7.70
C LEU A 666 -11.00 4.22 9.06
N LYS A 667 -10.95 5.32 9.81
CA LYS A 667 -10.46 5.39 11.20
C LYS A 667 -11.65 5.43 12.18
N GLU A 668 -11.60 4.63 13.24
CA GLU A 668 -12.54 4.69 14.37
C GLU A 668 -11.92 5.43 15.57
N ILE A 669 -12.74 6.21 16.29
CA ILE A 669 -12.41 6.82 17.58
C ILE A 669 -13.55 6.52 18.54
N GLU A 670 -13.25 5.95 19.72
CA GLU A 670 -14.24 5.51 20.70
C GLU A 670 -14.86 6.72 21.42
N PHE A 671 -16.02 7.21 20.94
CA PHE A 671 -16.73 8.31 21.62
C PHE A 671 -17.29 7.88 22.97
N ILE A 672 -17.98 6.73 23.04
CA ILE A 672 -18.53 6.16 24.29
C ILE A 672 -17.91 4.79 24.50
N LYS A 673 -17.20 4.63 25.63
CA LYS A 673 -16.72 3.33 26.07
C LYS A 673 -17.87 2.53 26.69
N LEU A 674 -18.57 1.78 25.86
CA LEU A 674 -19.67 0.92 26.27
C LEU A 674 -19.13 -0.24 27.13
N LEU A 675 -19.34 -0.14 28.44
CA LEU A 675 -19.39 -1.32 29.31
C LEU A 675 -20.46 -2.27 28.78
N GLU A 676 -20.19 -3.58 28.77
CA GLU A 676 -21.10 -4.59 28.22
C GLU A 676 -22.52 -4.40 28.75
N PRO A 677 -23.56 -4.29 27.89
CA PRO A 677 -24.89 -3.90 28.33
C PRO A 677 -25.55 -4.99 29.19
N TRP A 678 -25.78 -4.67 30.47
CA TRP A 678 -26.39 -5.59 31.44
C TRP A 678 -27.90 -5.66 31.26
N LEU A 679 -28.46 -6.86 31.20
CA LEU A 679 -29.90 -7.07 31.29
C LEU A 679 -30.41 -6.64 32.67
N SER A 680 -31.41 -5.75 32.69
CA SER A 680 -31.99 -5.21 33.91
C SER A 680 -32.99 -6.18 34.55
N ILE A 681 -33.11 -6.13 35.87
CA ILE A 681 -34.09 -6.88 36.64
C ILE A 681 -34.61 -6.02 37.80
N LYS A 682 -35.87 -6.22 38.20
CA LYS A 682 -36.45 -5.57 39.38
C LYS A 682 -35.54 -5.76 40.61
N LYS A 683 -35.24 -4.66 41.32
CA LYS A 683 -34.51 -4.70 42.59
C LYS A 683 -35.17 -5.69 43.55
N ASN A 684 -34.36 -6.49 44.24
CA ASN A 684 -34.77 -7.54 45.18
C ASN A 684 -35.67 -8.64 44.56
N SER A 685 -35.62 -8.87 43.25
CA SER A 685 -36.27 -10.02 42.61
C SER A 685 -35.63 -11.35 43.04
N ALA A 686 -36.45 -12.29 43.55
CA ALA A 686 -36.01 -13.65 43.89
C ALA A 686 -35.37 -14.39 42.69
N TYR A 687 -35.81 -14.08 41.47
CA TYR A 687 -35.30 -14.69 40.24
C TYR A 687 -33.90 -14.19 39.82
N LYS A 688 -33.33 -13.19 40.51
CA LYS A 688 -32.04 -12.57 40.15
C LYS A 688 -30.93 -13.60 39.93
N GLU A 689 -30.69 -14.47 40.91
CA GLU A 689 -29.59 -15.43 40.84
C GLU A 689 -29.87 -16.58 39.87
N VAL A 690 -31.13 -17.01 39.74
CA VAL A 690 -31.56 -18.01 38.74
C VAL A 690 -31.32 -17.50 37.31
N ILE A 691 -31.76 -16.28 37.00
CA ILE A 691 -31.59 -15.65 35.68
C ILE A 691 -30.10 -15.37 35.42
N LYS A 692 -29.35 -14.87 36.40
CA LYS A 692 -27.90 -14.63 36.31
C LYS A 692 -27.10 -15.91 36.04
N VAL A 693 -27.43 -17.03 36.68
CA VAL A 693 -26.80 -18.34 36.43
C VAL A 693 -27.23 -18.89 35.06
N GLY A 694 -28.50 -18.73 34.66
CA GLY A 694 -28.97 -19.10 33.32
C GLY A 694 -28.23 -18.34 32.20
N LEU A 695 -28.11 -17.02 32.33
CA LEU A 695 -27.38 -16.17 31.39
C LEU A 695 -25.88 -16.52 31.37
N ARG A 696 -25.24 -16.78 32.52
CA ARG A 696 -23.86 -17.29 32.54
C ARG A 696 -23.71 -18.61 31.81
N LYS A 697 -24.63 -19.56 31.98
CA LYS A 697 -24.61 -20.81 31.20
C LYS A 697 -24.75 -20.58 29.70
N ILE A 698 -25.52 -19.57 29.26
CA ILE A 698 -25.66 -19.19 27.83
C ILE A 698 -24.39 -18.51 27.29
N LEU A 699 -23.64 -17.81 28.14
CA LEU A 699 -22.32 -17.25 27.81
C LEU A 699 -21.23 -18.35 27.74
N GLU A 700 -21.15 -19.18 28.78
CA GLU A 700 -20.15 -20.25 28.98
C GLU A 700 -20.32 -21.39 27.95
N SER A 701 -21.55 -21.71 27.56
CA SER A 701 -21.85 -22.66 26.46
C SER A 701 -21.66 -22.07 25.06
N GLY A 702 -21.07 -20.87 24.93
CA GLY A 702 -20.77 -20.23 23.65
C GLY A 702 -21.99 -19.72 22.88
N LEU A 703 -23.22 -20.04 23.29
CA LEU A 703 -24.47 -19.70 22.59
C LEU A 703 -24.65 -18.20 22.38
N GLN A 704 -24.36 -17.37 23.39
CA GLN A 704 -24.36 -15.91 23.24
C GLN A 704 -23.36 -15.48 22.16
N ARG A 705 -22.12 -15.98 22.23
CA ARG A 705 -21.05 -15.63 21.28
C ARG A 705 -21.34 -16.13 19.86
N ARG A 706 -22.03 -17.27 19.70
CA ARG A 706 -22.53 -17.78 18.42
C ARG A 706 -23.56 -16.82 17.82
N ASN A 707 -24.53 -16.38 18.61
CA ASN A 707 -25.56 -15.44 18.16
C ASN A 707 -24.96 -14.07 17.83
N THR A 708 -24.07 -13.53 18.67
CA THR A 708 -23.33 -12.29 18.37
C THR A 708 -22.57 -12.40 17.04
N ASN A 709 -21.81 -13.48 16.80
CA ASN A 709 -21.08 -13.67 15.54
C ASN A 709 -21.96 -13.85 14.29
N ARG A 710 -23.26 -14.13 14.45
CA ARG A 710 -24.22 -14.29 13.32
C ARG A 710 -25.08 -13.04 13.07
N LEU A 711 -25.24 -12.19 14.08
CA LEU A 711 -26.11 -11.00 14.02
C LEU A 711 -25.30 -9.70 13.89
N TYR A 712 -24.16 -9.60 14.56
CA TYR A 712 -23.30 -8.42 14.51
C TYR A 712 -22.27 -8.59 13.38
N LEU A 713 -22.33 -7.68 12.40
CA LEU A 713 -21.32 -7.58 11.37
C LEU A 713 -19.99 -7.09 11.96
N LYS A 714 -18.89 -7.61 11.42
CA LYS A 714 -17.52 -7.24 11.81
C LYS A 714 -17.02 -6.15 10.88
N LYS A 715 -16.02 -5.39 11.34
CA LYS A 715 -15.31 -4.39 10.53
C LYS A 715 -14.91 -5.02 9.17
N PRO A 716 -15.29 -4.40 8.04
CA PRO A 716 -14.82 -4.84 6.73
C PRO A 716 -13.29 -4.88 6.70
N VAL A 717 -12.74 -6.02 6.27
CA VAL A 717 -11.29 -6.21 6.26
C VAL A 717 -10.73 -5.49 5.03
N CYS A 718 -10.08 -4.35 5.25
CA CYS A 718 -9.25 -3.71 4.24
C CYS A 718 -8.19 -4.70 3.72
N HIS A 719 -8.27 -5.07 2.44
CA HIS A 719 -7.32 -5.98 1.81
C HIS A 719 -6.06 -5.27 1.28
N SER A 720 -6.17 -3.99 0.88
CA SER A 720 -5.02 -3.17 0.46
C SER A 720 -4.27 -2.61 1.66
N LYS A 721 -3.22 -3.32 2.11
CA LYS A 721 -2.26 -2.82 3.12
C LYS A 721 -0.95 -2.29 2.54
N GLY A 722 -0.91 -2.00 1.24
CA GLY A 722 0.08 -1.06 0.71
C GLY A 722 -0.21 0.36 1.22
N SER A 723 0.76 1.27 1.07
CA SER A 723 0.44 2.70 1.05
C SER A 723 -0.53 2.95 -0.10
N ASN A 724 -1.79 3.29 0.20
CA ASN A 724 -2.80 3.60 -0.82
C ASN A 724 -2.40 4.90 -1.54
N PHE A 725 -1.66 4.75 -2.63
CA PHE A 725 -1.24 5.85 -3.49
C PHE A 725 -2.47 6.44 -4.22
N GLY A 726 -2.76 7.71 -3.94
CA GLY A 726 -3.49 8.56 -4.86
C GLY A 726 -2.49 9.34 -5.70
N SER A 727 -2.68 9.37 -7.02
CA SER A 727 -1.95 10.29 -7.90
C SER A 727 -2.26 11.73 -7.50
N ALA A 728 -1.24 12.61 -7.49
CA ALA A 728 -1.45 14.00 -7.10
C ALA A 728 -2.49 14.66 -8.03
N GLY A 729 -3.50 15.26 -7.42
CA GLY A 729 -4.62 15.89 -8.10
C GLY A 729 -4.37 17.35 -8.41
N ILE A 730 -5.31 17.95 -9.14
CA ILE A 730 -5.26 19.38 -9.47
C ILE A 730 -5.29 20.30 -8.23
N ILE A 731 -5.82 19.81 -7.10
CA ILE A 731 -5.85 20.53 -5.83
C ILE A 731 -4.44 20.63 -5.23
N ASP A 732 -3.66 19.54 -5.27
CA ASP A 732 -2.32 19.47 -4.69
C ASP A 732 -1.33 20.35 -5.47
N CYS A 733 -1.51 20.44 -6.79
CA CYS A 733 -0.70 21.26 -7.68
C CYS A 733 -1.23 22.70 -7.87
N TYR A 734 -2.41 23.05 -7.32
CA TYR A 734 -3.12 24.31 -7.59
C TYR A 734 -2.26 25.56 -7.35
N ALA A 735 -1.47 25.58 -6.28
CA ALA A 735 -0.62 26.71 -5.92
C ALA A 735 0.41 27.06 -7.00
N ALA A 736 0.97 26.06 -7.71
CA ALA A 736 1.94 26.29 -8.78
C ALA A 736 1.29 27.01 -9.97
N PHE A 737 0.12 26.53 -10.41
CA PHE A 737 -0.66 27.15 -11.49
C PHE A 737 -1.15 28.57 -11.13
N LEU A 738 -1.54 28.80 -9.86
CA LEU A 738 -1.92 30.12 -9.37
C LEU A 738 -0.74 31.11 -9.41
N ILE A 739 0.41 30.74 -8.84
CA ILE A 739 1.62 31.57 -8.81
C ILE A 739 2.05 31.92 -10.24
N PHE A 740 2.05 30.94 -11.14
CA PHE A 740 2.36 31.14 -12.55
C PHE A 740 1.41 32.12 -13.26
N GLY A 741 0.09 31.94 -13.07
CA GLY A 741 -0.92 32.81 -13.67
C GLY A 741 -0.79 34.28 -13.21
N ILE A 742 -0.51 34.50 -11.92
CA ILE A 742 -0.20 35.82 -11.37
C ILE A 742 1.08 36.39 -12.03
N GLY A 743 2.10 35.55 -12.21
CA GLY A 743 3.36 35.91 -12.86
C GLY A 743 3.22 36.41 -14.29
N ILE A 744 2.47 35.69 -15.14
CA ILE A 744 2.15 36.14 -16.51
C ILE A 744 1.42 37.47 -16.48
N VAL A 745 0.37 37.62 -15.65
CA VAL A 745 -0.43 38.84 -15.60
C VAL A 745 0.43 40.04 -15.20
N LEU A 746 1.34 39.87 -14.22
CA LEU A 746 2.30 40.92 -13.84
C LEU A 746 3.28 41.23 -14.98
N SER A 747 3.90 40.24 -15.61
CA SER A 747 4.83 40.44 -16.75
C SER A 747 4.16 41.20 -17.90
N ILE A 748 2.93 40.82 -18.28
CA ILE A 748 2.17 41.50 -19.34
C ILE A 748 1.81 42.94 -18.93
N LEU A 749 1.42 43.18 -17.68
CA LEU A 749 1.14 44.53 -17.18
C LEU A 749 2.39 45.43 -17.17
N PHE A 750 3.56 44.89 -16.80
CA PHE A 750 4.82 45.63 -16.91
C PHE A 750 5.21 45.91 -18.36
N CYS A 751 5.04 44.94 -19.28
CA CYS A 751 5.32 45.13 -20.71
C CYS A 751 4.41 46.20 -21.32
N LEU A 752 3.12 46.21 -20.96
CA LEU A 752 2.19 47.27 -21.36
C LEU A 752 2.56 48.64 -20.75
N ALA A 753 3.08 48.68 -19.52
CA ALA A 753 3.58 49.92 -18.92
C ALA A 753 4.87 50.43 -19.60
N GLU A 754 5.81 49.55 -19.93
CA GLU A 754 7.04 49.85 -20.70
C GLU A 754 6.66 50.42 -22.07
N LEU A 755 5.73 49.79 -22.80
CA LEU A 755 5.17 50.28 -24.07
C LEU A 755 4.53 51.68 -23.95
N ILE A 756 3.73 51.93 -22.91
CA ILE A 756 3.07 53.24 -22.70
C ILE A 756 4.10 54.32 -22.36
N VAL A 757 5.17 53.99 -21.64
CA VAL A 757 6.27 54.91 -21.33
C VAL A 757 7.09 55.21 -22.59
N GLN A 758 7.48 54.19 -23.38
CA GLN A 758 8.21 54.40 -24.63
C GLN A 758 7.41 55.24 -25.63
N HIS A 759 6.11 54.99 -25.80
CA HIS A 759 5.25 55.80 -26.68
C HIS A 759 5.04 57.25 -26.17
N LYS A 760 5.38 57.54 -24.91
CA LYS A 760 5.45 58.90 -24.35
C LYS A 760 6.81 59.57 -24.51
N PHE A 761 7.88 58.82 -24.78
CA PHE A 761 9.22 59.35 -25.07
C PHE A 761 9.53 59.47 -26.57
N GLN A 762 8.73 58.84 -27.44
CA GLN A 762 8.76 59.01 -28.90
C GLN A 762 7.86 60.17 -29.41
N LYS A 763 7.41 61.06 -28.53
CA LYS A 763 6.52 62.19 -28.83
C LYS A 763 7.01 63.48 -28.18
#